data_AF-A0A954UUF1-F1
#
_entry.id   AF-A0A954UUF1-F1
#
_cell.length_a   1.000
_cell.length_b   1.000
_cell.length_c   1.000
_cell.angle_alpha   90.00
_cell.angle_beta   90.00
_cell.angle_gamma   90.00
#
_symmetry.space_group_name_H-M   'P 1'
#
loop_
_entity.id
_entity.type
_entity.pdbx_description
1 polymer ?
#
loop_
_entity_poly.entity_id
_entity_poly.type
_entity_poly.pdbx_seq_one_letter_code
_entity_poly.pdbx_strand_id
1 'polypeptide(L)'
;MVVIRVWLGMLLCGASVCAQATPEAGLAHAPVASRMSAPLEAAIRPLLEKHRGQVAVAVKHLTTGESFEHRADAEMPTASLIKLAVMVEAHRQADAGALDLSQRIELQRADMAPGSGILTKHFTPGMSLSVRDAIRLMIAYSDNTATNLVLDQIGLKSTSETMAKLGWPHTRIHAKVFRRDTSVDPERSRRFGLGSTTAAETIALLEKLQRHEFGEASSQAMLEHLLANEDDSQLRRGLPAGVKLAHKTGAVTRVRTDAGILYCSTGPVAVCVLTAENEDRRWAKDNVAEVLIGEVGRAVASHFHRDASAGDAGSERLSVGAGGQLVEDLQRTLNERLRPSPQLSVDGDFGPATKAAVERFQEQEKLAVDGVVSADVWRSLGTIVPAAAVPEPDQVNRQAPARSSADSLEGPPLVTAKAWAIADAKSGKSGELLWSAGANEARDIASTTKLMTALLVLELAARRSDVLEEEVEFSRRADETPGSSATLRRGERLPVRELLYGLLLPSGNDAAIAIAEHFGSRAGGDESTPADGPSDGPSDGARDGAADDSVLQFVAAMNERAKQLGMSRTTFRNPHGLTEPGHVSSAADLVLLARAALATPRFADYVNTAQRGCTVVGAGGYRRNLLWKNTNRLLTREGYRGMKTGTTSAAGACLVSIGQRDGDELIVVVLGSTSSDARYVDTRNLFRWAWRQRQSSPKADDRNMPR
;
A
#
# COMPACT_ATOMS: atom_id res chain seq x y z
N MET A 1 70.10 -6.85 43.40
CA MET A 1 69.65 -6.41 44.74
C MET A 1 68.32 -7.09 45.06
N VAL A 2 68.40 -8.05 45.98
CA VAL A 2 67.38 -8.60 46.92
C VAL A 2 65.91 -8.79 46.46
N VAL A 3 65.61 -10.06 46.15
CA VAL A 3 64.55 -10.95 46.69
C VAL A 3 63.04 -10.61 46.54
N ILE A 4 62.38 -11.57 45.88
CA ILE A 4 60.97 -12.02 45.87
C ILE A 4 60.27 -11.97 47.24
N ARG A 5 58.99 -11.56 47.32
CA ARG A 5 57.96 -12.29 48.12
C ARG A 5 56.51 -11.85 47.88
N VAL A 6 55.72 -12.86 47.49
CA VAL A 6 54.27 -13.04 47.65
C VAL A 6 53.91 -13.14 49.15
N TRP A 7 52.62 -13.03 49.51
CA TRP A 7 51.84 -13.65 50.62
C TRP A 7 50.74 -12.65 51.04
N LEU A 8 49.43 -12.84 50.81
CA LEU A 8 48.45 -13.86 51.23
C LEU A 8 48.11 -13.84 52.73
N GLY A 9 46.82 -13.64 53.07
CA GLY A 9 46.19 -13.94 54.37
C GLY A 9 45.24 -12.84 54.87
N MET A 10 43.92 -12.91 54.62
CA MET A 10 42.85 -13.59 55.39
C MET A 10 42.45 -12.96 56.75
N LEU A 11 41.18 -12.51 56.78
CA LEU A 11 40.14 -12.71 57.82
C LEU A 11 40.25 -12.00 59.20
N LEU A 12 39.36 -11.04 59.49
CA LEU A 12 38.10 -11.18 60.30
C LEU A 12 37.64 -9.88 61.02
N CYS A 13 36.32 -9.66 60.96
CA CYS A 13 35.42 -9.02 61.94
C CYS A 13 35.47 -7.51 62.26
N GLY A 14 34.31 -6.85 62.08
CA GLY A 14 33.74 -5.98 63.13
C GLY A 14 33.13 -4.63 62.70
N ALA A 15 31.79 -4.57 62.64
CA ALA A 15 30.88 -3.43 62.86
C ALA A 15 31.01 -2.16 61.97
N SER A 16 30.09 -1.94 61.02
CA SER A 16 28.77 -1.26 61.16
C SER A 16 28.83 0.27 61.04
N VAL A 17 28.55 0.79 59.83
CA VAL A 17 27.74 2.02 59.64
C VAL A 17 26.86 1.84 58.42
N CYS A 18 25.55 2.05 58.63
CA CYS A 18 24.48 1.99 57.64
C CYS A 18 24.65 3.02 56.52
N ALA A 19 24.52 2.58 55.28
CA ALA A 19 23.91 3.35 54.21
C ALA A 19 23.06 2.39 53.38
N GLN A 20 21.74 2.58 53.41
CA GLN A 20 20.78 1.77 52.68
C GLN A 20 20.93 2.03 51.18
N ALA A 21 21.44 1.05 50.44
CA ALA A 21 21.24 0.93 49.01
C ALA A 21 20.11 -0.08 48.81
N THR A 22 18.99 0.37 48.26
CA THR A 22 17.90 -0.49 47.79
C THR A 22 18.43 -1.39 46.67
N PRO A 23 18.27 -2.72 46.74
CA PRO A 23 18.58 -3.59 45.61
C PRO A 23 17.49 -3.38 44.56
N GLU A 24 17.87 -2.93 43.36
CA GLU A 24 17.03 -3.08 42.19
C GLU A 24 16.75 -4.57 42.02
N ALA A 25 15.47 -4.92 42.17
CA ALA A 25 14.97 -6.25 41.93
C ALA A 25 15.16 -6.58 40.45
N GLY A 26 16.23 -7.32 40.15
CA GLY A 26 16.36 -8.01 38.88
C GLY A 26 15.17 -8.96 38.72
N LEU A 27 14.23 -8.60 37.84
CA LEU A 27 13.22 -9.51 37.33
C LEU A 27 13.92 -10.53 36.43
N ALA A 28 14.47 -11.57 37.05
CA ALA A 28 14.81 -12.80 36.34
C ALA A 28 13.50 -13.42 35.84
N HIS A 29 13.18 -13.22 34.56
CA HIS A 29 12.10 -13.96 33.91
C HIS A 29 12.52 -15.42 33.79
N ALA A 30 11.85 -16.29 34.56
CA ALA A 30 11.96 -17.73 34.43
C ALA A 30 11.58 -18.17 33.00
N PRO A 31 12.23 -19.19 32.43
CA PRO A 31 11.85 -19.74 31.13
C PRO A 31 10.41 -20.27 31.20
N VAL A 32 9.53 -19.72 30.36
CA VAL A 32 8.16 -20.20 30.22
C VAL A 32 8.22 -21.55 29.51
N ALA A 33 7.96 -22.64 30.25
CA ALA A 33 7.90 -24.00 29.69
C ALA A 33 6.84 -24.05 28.57
N SER A 34 7.16 -24.69 27.43
CA SER A 34 6.22 -24.85 26.33
C SER A 34 5.00 -25.65 26.80
N ARG A 35 3.80 -25.14 26.52
CA ARG A 35 2.54 -25.82 26.81
C ARG A 35 1.83 -26.10 25.50
N MET A 36 1.80 -27.37 25.12
CA MET A 36 1.12 -27.83 23.91
C MET A 36 -0.38 -27.54 24.02
N SER A 37 -0.94 -26.83 23.03
CA SER A 37 -2.33 -26.36 23.05
C SER A 37 -3.26 -27.33 22.32
N ALA A 38 -4.12 -28.02 23.07
CA ALA A 38 -5.11 -28.95 22.51
C ALA A 38 -6.14 -28.27 21.57
N PRO A 39 -6.66 -27.06 21.86
CA PRO A 39 -7.57 -26.37 20.93
C PRO A 39 -6.89 -25.94 19.62
N LEU A 40 -5.66 -25.42 19.71
CA LEU A 40 -4.89 -25.02 18.52
C LEU A 40 -4.55 -26.24 17.66
N GLU A 41 -4.19 -27.35 18.29
CA GLU A 41 -3.99 -28.64 17.65
C GLU A 41 -5.25 -29.13 16.91
N ALA A 42 -6.42 -29.07 17.55
CA ALA A 42 -7.68 -29.48 16.93
C ALA A 42 -8.03 -28.66 15.69
N ALA A 43 -7.63 -27.38 15.66
CA ALA A 43 -7.84 -26.50 14.51
C ALA A 43 -6.86 -26.77 13.36
N ILE A 44 -5.58 -27.03 13.66
CA ILE A 44 -4.52 -27.13 12.65
C ILE A 44 -4.36 -28.55 12.10
N ARG A 45 -4.41 -29.58 12.96
CA ARG A 45 -4.09 -30.97 12.59
C ARG A 45 -4.91 -31.50 11.39
N PRO A 46 -6.23 -31.27 11.29
CA PRO A 46 -7.02 -31.72 10.13
C PRO A 46 -6.61 -31.07 8.80
N LEU A 47 -6.03 -29.87 8.84
CA LEU A 47 -5.53 -29.19 7.64
C LEU A 47 -4.26 -29.89 7.13
N LEU A 48 -3.37 -30.25 8.05
CA LEU A 48 -2.10 -30.91 7.72
C LEU A 48 -2.33 -32.30 7.13
N GLU A 49 -3.28 -33.06 7.67
CA GLU A 49 -3.60 -34.43 7.22
C GLU A 49 -4.19 -34.48 5.80
N LYS A 50 -4.85 -33.41 5.36
CA LYS A 50 -5.39 -33.29 3.99
C LYS A 50 -4.32 -32.97 2.96
N HIS A 51 -3.18 -32.44 3.37
CA HIS A 51 -2.14 -31.99 2.45
C HIS A 51 -1.39 -33.14 1.81
N ARG A 52 -1.26 -33.09 0.48
CA ARG A 52 -0.49 -34.08 -0.28
C ARG A 52 0.93 -33.57 -0.54
N GLY A 53 1.80 -33.88 0.40
CA GLY A 53 3.20 -33.49 0.43
C GLY A 53 3.78 -33.64 1.84
N GLN A 54 5.00 -33.17 2.04
CA GLN A 54 5.57 -33.03 3.38
C GLN A 54 5.15 -31.69 3.95
N VAL A 55 4.79 -31.67 5.24
CA VAL A 55 4.48 -30.45 5.98
C VAL A 55 5.15 -30.48 7.36
N ALA A 56 5.73 -29.35 7.75
CA ALA A 56 6.24 -29.10 9.10
C ALA A 56 5.70 -27.76 9.59
N VAL A 57 5.21 -27.72 10.83
CA VAL A 57 4.60 -26.54 11.43
C VAL A 57 5.14 -26.35 12.84
N ALA A 58 5.43 -25.11 13.20
CA ALA A 58 5.64 -24.71 14.57
C ALA A 58 4.95 -23.37 14.83
N VAL A 59 4.29 -23.25 15.98
CA VAL A 59 3.59 -22.05 16.43
C VAL A 59 3.96 -21.81 17.89
N LYS A 60 4.24 -20.57 18.27
CA LYS A 60 4.53 -20.19 19.65
C LYS A 60 4.00 -18.79 19.96
N HIS A 61 3.12 -18.69 20.94
CA HIS A 61 2.76 -17.41 21.53
C HIS A 61 3.91 -16.93 22.42
N LEU A 62 4.55 -15.82 22.03
CA LEU A 62 5.85 -15.44 22.59
C LEU A 62 5.77 -14.90 24.03
N THR A 63 4.58 -14.46 24.46
CA THR A 63 4.31 -14.07 25.85
C THR A 63 3.94 -15.25 26.76
N THR A 64 2.99 -16.10 26.36
CA THR A 64 2.42 -17.15 27.22
C THR A 64 3.16 -18.49 27.11
N GLY A 65 3.98 -18.69 26.09
CA GLY A 65 4.66 -19.96 25.80
C GLY A 65 3.73 -21.06 25.26
N GLU A 66 2.45 -20.75 25.02
CA GLU A 66 1.52 -21.66 24.38
C GLU A 66 1.99 -22.00 22.97
N SER A 67 2.04 -23.29 22.62
CA SER A 67 2.64 -23.74 21.37
C SER A 67 1.90 -24.90 20.70
N PHE A 68 2.19 -25.08 19.41
CA PHE A 68 1.81 -26.25 18.62
C PHE A 68 2.97 -26.63 17.70
N GLU A 69 3.28 -27.92 17.60
CA GLU A 69 4.36 -28.44 16.77
C GLU A 69 3.91 -29.67 15.99
N HIS A 70 4.25 -29.71 14.71
CA HIS A 70 4.08 -30.86 13.85
C HIS A 70 5.35 -31.04 13.02
N ARG A 71 6.11 -32.12 13.29
CA ARG A 71 7.40 -32.39 12.64
C ARG A 71 8.34 -31.17 12.70
N ALA A 72 8.33 -30.45 13.83
CA ALA A 72 9.01 -29.15 13.94
C ALA A 72 10.52 -29.25 13.75
N ASP A 73 11.13 -30.39 14.12
CA ASP A 73 12.56 -30.69 13.93
C ASP A 73 12.90 -31.28 12.55
N ALA A 74 11.91 -31.50 11.68
CA ALA A 74 12.19 -32.02 10.35
C ALA A 74 12.90 -30.96 9.51
N GLU A 75 14.06 -31.31 8.98
CA GLU A 75 14.82 -30.47 8.06
C GLU A 75 14.11 -30.41 6.70
N MET A 76 13.76 -29.20 6.28
CA MET A 76 12.91 -28.92 5.12
C MET A 76 13.57 -27.87 4.22
N PRO A 77 13.29 -27.90 2.90
CA PRO A 77 13.74 -26.85 1.98
C PRO A 77 13.04 -25.52 2.29
N THR A 78 13.79 -24.42 2.22
CA THR A 78 13.28 -23.08 2.58
C THR A 78 12.75 -22.27 1.42
N ALA A 79 13.14 -22.60 0.18
CA ALA A 79 13.10 -21.64 -0.92
C ALA A 79 13.67 -20.27 -0.46
N SER A 80 12.93 -19.17 -0.66
CA SER A 80 13.35 -17.81 -0.26
C SER A 80 13.24 -17.51 1.24
N LEU A 81 12.68 -18.40 2.06
CA LEU A 81 12.60 -18.18 3.51
C LEU A 81 13.99 -18.04 4.16
N ILE A 82 15.02 -18.68 3.59
CA ILE A 82 16.41 -18.60 4.06
C ILE A 82 16.98 -17.17 4.09
N LYS A 83 16.37 -16.24 3.34
CA LYS A 83 16.75 -14.83 3.34
C LYS A 83 16.61 -14.18 4.73
N LEU A 84 15.82 -14.75 5.64
CA LEU A 84 15.79 -14.37 7.05
C LEU A 84 17.18 -14.50 7.70
N ALA A 85 17.83 -15.67 7.54
CA ALA A 85 19.16 -15.90 8.10
C ALA A 85 20.22 -14.99 7.46
N VAL A 86 20.10 -14.73 6.15
CA VAL A 86 20.98 -13.80 5.42
C VAL A 86 20.87 -12.38 6.00
N MET A 87 19.65 -11.92 6.29
CA MET A 87 19.42 -10.62 6.92
C MET A 87 20.00 -10.55 8.33
N VAL A 88 19.79 -11.60 9.15
CA VAL A 88 20.35 -11.68 10.51
C VAL A 88 21.88 -11.57 10.49
N GLU A 89 22.54 -12.28 9.57
CA GLU A 89 24.00 -12.20 9.46
C GLU A 89 24.49 -10.83 8.99
N ALA A 90 23.79 -10.19 8.05
CA ALA A 90 24.14 -8.84 7.60
C ALA A 90 24.08 -7.82 8.75
N HIS A 91 23.01 -7.88 9.56
CA HIS A 91 22.90 -7.02 10.74
C HIS A 91 23.95 -7.34 11.80
N ARG A 92 24.24 -8.62 12.06
CA ARG A 92 25.30 -9.01 13.00
C ARG A 92 26.68 -8.49 12.56
N GLN A 93 27.00 -8.54 11.27
CA GLN A 93 28.24 -7.95 10.75
C GLN A 93 28.25 -6.44 10.86
N ALA A 94 27.10 -5.78 10.66
CA ALA A 94 26.98 -4.35 10.84
C ALA A 94 27.20 -3.91 12.29
N ASP A 95 26.59 -4.62 13.25
CA ASP A 95 26.78 -4.36 14.68
C ASP A 95 28.22 -4.62 15.13
N ALA A 96 28.91 -5.57 14.48
CA ALA A 96 30.34 -5.83 14.68
C ALA A 96 31.26 -4.83 13.95
N GLY A 97 30.72 -3.87 13.20
CA GLY A 97 31.49 -2.91 12.39
C GLY A 97 32.18 -3.51 11.16
N ALA A 98 31.86 -4.75 10.81
CA ALA A 98 32.41 -5.46 9.65
C ALA A 98 31.67 -5.14 8.33
N LEU A 99 30.48 -4.55 8.42
CA LEU A 99 29.66 -4.16 7.27
C LEU A 99 29.03 -2.79 7.50
N ASP A 100 29.26 -1.83 6.61
CA ASP A 100 28.51 -0.57 6.62
C ASP A 100 27.22 -0.72 5.81
N LEU A 101 26.06 -0.71 6.49
CA LEU A 101 24.76 -0.82 5.81
C LEU A 101 24.46 0.35 4.86
N SER A 102 25.13 1.49 5.03
CA SER A 102 24.97 2.67 4.18
C SER A 102 25.84 2.64 2.92
N GLN A 103 26.85 1.75 2.87
CA GLN A 103 27.75 1.64 1.74
C GLN A 103 26.99 1.32 0.46
N ARG A 104 27.45 1.90 -0.65
CA ARG A 104 26.82 1.76 -1.96
C ARG A 104 27.36 0.53 -2.68
N ILE A 105 26.46 -0.27 -3.22
CA ILE A 105 26.75 -1.35 -4.15
C ILE A 105 26.27 -0.91 -5.53
N GLU A 106 27.12 -1.05 -6.54
CA GLU A 106 26.74 -0.83 -7.93
C GLU A 106 26.17 -2.12 -8.52
N LEU A 107 24.95 -2.06 -9.07
CA LEU A 107 24.30 -3.17 -9.75
C LEU A 107 24.94 -3.40 -11.12
N GLN A 108 25.65 -4.51 -11.29
CA GLN A 108 26.19 -4.92 -12.57
C GLN A 108 25.21 -5.80 -13.35
N ARG A 109 25.37 -5.85 -14.67
CA ARG A 109 24.57 -6.73 -15.53
C ARG A 109 24.72 -8.21 -15.13
N ALA A 110 25.90 -8.61 -14.65
CA ALA A 110 26.18 -9.99 -14.24
C ALA A 110 25.46 -10.40 -12.94
N ASP A 111 25.05 -9.44 -12.11
CA ASP A 111 24.39 -9.68 -10.83
C ASP A 111 22.91 -10.00 -10.99
N MET A 112 22.31 -9.56 -12.11
CA MET A 112 20.89 -9.68 -12.37
C MET A 112 20.44 -11.15 -12.44
N ALA A 113 19.69 -11.57 -11.44
CA ALA A 113 19.12 -12.90 -11.31
C ALA A 113 17.65 -12.92 -11.78
N PRO A 114 17.20 -14.00 -12.45
CA PRO A 114 15.81 -14.13 -12.89
C PRO A 114 14.85 -14.39 -11.71
N GLY A 115 13.56 -14.46 -11.99
CA GLY A 115 12.51 -14.79 -11.01
C GLY A 115 11.91 -13.56 -10.32
N SER A 116 11.68 -13.67 -9.01
CA SER A 116 11.13 -12.61 -8.17
C SER A 116 12.13 -11.47 -7.94
N GLY A 117 11.59 -10.27 -7.77
CA GLY A 117 12.37 -9.05 -7.58
C GLY A 117 12.06 -7.97 -8.61
N ILE A 118 12.52 -6.76 -8.29
CA ILE A 118 12.35 -5.58 -9.12
C ILE A 118 13.64 -5.16 -9.80
N LEU A 119 14.81 -5.48 -9.24
CA LEU A 119 16.11 -5.03 -9.74
C LEU A 119 16.39 -5.48 -11.17
N THR A 120 16.01 -6.72 -11.50
CA THR A 120 16.25 -7.28 -12.84
C THR A 120 15.32 -6.71 -13.90
N LYS A 121 14.07 -6.34 -13.54
CA LYS A 121 13.03 -5.97 -14.51
C LYS A 121 12.83 -4.47 -14.65
N HIS A 122 13.16 -3.70 -13.61
CA HIS A 122 12.80 -2.28 -13.52
C HIS A 122 14.01 -1.36 -13.38
N PHE A 123 15.21 -1.89 -13.23
CA PHE A 123 16.43 -1.12 -13.06
C PHE A 123 17.49 -1.47 -14.10
N THR A 124 18.40 -0.53 -14.35
CA THR A 124 19.45 -0.64 -15.37
C THR A 124 20.80 -0.89 -14.68
N PRO A 125 21.70 -1.70 -15.29
CA PRO A 125 23.07 -1.81 -14.81
C PRO A 125 23.75 -0.44 -14.65
N GLY A 126 24.62 -0.31 -13.64
CA GLY A 126 25.26 0.96 -13.24
C GLY A 126 24.49 1.74 -12.16
N MET A 127 23.26 1.34 -11.81
CA MET A 127 22.56 1.90 -10.66
C MET A 127 23.29 1.54 -9.36
N SER A 128 23.43 2.50 -8.44
CA SER A 128 23.89 2.24 -7.07
C SER A 128 22.74 2.20 -6.06
N LEU A 129 22.77 1.24 -5.13
CA LEU A 129 21.86 1.15 -3.98
C LEU A 129 22.65 0.88 -2.69
N SER A 130 22.10 1.23 -1.52
CA SER A 130 22.78 0.88 -0.26
C SER A 130 22.61 -0.61 0.06
N VAL A 131 23.50 -1.17 0.88
CA VAL A 131 23.33 -2.53 1.42
C VAL A 131 22.00 -2.66 2.17
N ARG A 132 21.61 -1.63 2.94
CA ARG A 132 20.30 -1.55 3.62
C ARG A 132 19.14 -1.66 2.63
N ASP A 133 19.20 -0.96 1.50
CA ASP A 133 18.16 -1.04 0.47
C ASP A 133 18.14 -2.43 -0.18
N ALA A 134 19.30 -3.03 -0.41
CA ALA A 134 19.38 -4.40 -0.93
C ALA A 134 18.76 -5.42 0.04
N ILE A 135 19.00 -5.30 1.35
CA ILE A 135 18.34 -6.13 2.38
C ILE A 135 16.82 -5.91 2.34
N ARG A 136 16.37 -4.66 2.25
CA ARG A 136 14.93 -4.36 2.15
C ARG A 136 14.29 -5.01 0.94
N LEU A 137 14.91 -4.91 -0.25
CA LEU A 137 14.39 -5.53 -1.47
C LEU A 137 14.43 -7.07 -1.41
N MET A 138 15.47 -7.63 -0.80
CA MET A 138 15.62 -9.06 -0.55
C MET A 138 14.47 -9.61 0.31
N ILE A 139 14.01 -8.86 1.31
CA ILE A 139 12.93 -9.31 2.20
C ILE A 139 11.55 -8.97 1.64
N ALA A 140 11.28 -7.69 1.36
CA ALA A 140 9.94 -7.19 1.03
C ALA A 140 9.44 -7.64 -0.35
N TYR A 141 10.34 -7.72 -1.35
CA TYR A 141 9.99 -8.15 -2.72
C TYR A 141 10.55 -9.54 -3.06
N SER A 142 11.18 -10.21 -2.10
CA SER A 142 11.91 -11.46 -2.33
C SER A 142 12.89 -11.37 -3.51
N ASP A 143 13.57 -10.23 -3.67
CA ASP A 143 14.40 -9.95 -4.85
C ASP A 143 15.65 -10.85 -4.89
N ASN A 144 15.81 -11.62 -5.97
CA ASN A 144 16.91 -12.58 -6.11
C ASN A 144 18.25 -11.92 -6.40
N THR A 145 18.24 -10.82 -7.14
CA THR A 145 19.44 -10.01 -7.42
C THR A 145 19.93 -9.38 -6.13
N ALA A 146 19.03 -8.74 -5.37
CA ALA A 146 19.37 -8.16 -4.09
C ALA A 146 19.91 -9.20 -3.10
N THR A 147 19.35 -10.42 -3.12
CA THR A 147 19.87 -11.53 -2.29
C THR A 147 21.33 -11.82 -2.61
N ASN A 148 21.68 -11.94 -3.89
CA ASN A 148 23.07 -12.22 -4.29
C ASN A 148 24.00 -11.06 -3.94
N LEU A 149 23.57 -9.81 -4.15
CA LEU A 149 24.35 -8.62 -3.78
C LEU A 149 24.65 -8.59 -2.28
N VAL A 150 23.67 -8.92 -1.41
CA VAL A 150 23.89 -9.01 0.03
C VAL A 150 24.85 -10.15 0.38
N LEU A 151 24.70 -11.32 -0.24
CA LEU A 151 25.59 -12.46 -0.05
C LEU A 151 27.04 -12.17 -0.47
N ASP A 152 27.23 -11.31 -1.47
CA ASP A 152 28.55 -10.85 -1.89
C ASP A 152 29.23 -9.99 -0.83
N GLN A 153 28.45 -9.24 -0.04
CA GLN A 153 29.00 -8.43 1.06
C GLN A 153 29.32 -9.28 2.28
N ILE A 154 28.41 -10.18 2.68
CA ILE A 154 28.53 -10.89 3.96
C ILE A 154 29.29 -12.21 3.87
N GLY A 155 29.45 -12.74 2.67
CA GLY A 155 30.01 -14.07 2.42
C GLY A 155 29.00 -15.21 2.69
N LEU A 156 28.84 -16.08 1.70
CA LEU A 156 27.85 -17.17 1.72
C LEU A 156 27.98 -18.12 2.93
N LYS A 157 29.21 -18.46 3.35
CA LYS A 157 29.46 -19.36 4.48
C LYS A 157 29.11 -18.72 5.84
N SER A 158 29.29 -17.41 5.96
CA SER A 158 29.13 -16.69 7.23
C SER A 158 27.73 -16.86 7.81
N THR A 159 26.71 -16.83 6.95
CA THR A 159 25.32 -17.06 7.35
C THR A 159 25.14 -18.40 8.07
N SER A 160 25.65 -19.50 7.49
CA SER A 160 25.51 -20.83 8.07
C SER A 160 26.32 -20.99 9.36
N GLU A 161 27.49 -20.38 9.43
CA GLU A 161 28.33 -20.39 10.64
C GLU A 161 27.66 -19.63 11.79
N THR A 162 27.03 -18.50 11.50
CA THR A 162 26.28 -17.73 12.50
C THR A 162 25.06 -18.49 13.00
N MET A 163 24.27 -19.10 12.11
CA MET A 163 23.13 -19.93 12.53
C MET A 163 23.59 -21.10 13.41
N ALA A 164 24.67 -21.79 13.06
CA ALA A 164 25.24 -22.85 13.89
C ALA A 164 25.70 -22.34 15.27
N LYS A 165 26.36 -21.17 15.35
CA LYS A 165 26.76 -20.53 16.62
C LYS A 165 25.57 -20.14 17.50
N LEU A 166 24.44 -19.81 16.88
CA LEU A 166 23.17 -19.53 17.57
C LEU A 166 22.43 -20.80 18.01
N GLY A 167 22.93 -21.99 17.68
CA GLY A 167 22.33 -23.27 18.02
C GLY A 167 21.37 -23.82 16.96
N TRP A 168 21.40 -23.30 15.73
CA TRP A 168 20.48 -23.65 14.64
C TRP A 168 21.24 -24.23 13.43
N PRO A 169 21.86 -25.42 13.57
CA PRO A 169 22.73 -25.98 12.54
C PRO A 169 21.98 -26.41 11.26
N HIS A 170 20.66 -26.54 11.27
CA HIS A 170 19.89 -26.93 10.09
C HIS A 170 19.50 -25.74 9.19
N THR A 171 19.52 -24.52 9.73
CA THR A 171 19.28 -23.25 9.03
C THR A 171 20.52 -22.87 8.23
N ARG A 172 20.56 -23.27 6.97
CA ARG A 172 21.73 -23.10 6.10
C ARG A 172 21.34 -22.59 4.73
N ILE A 173 22.09 -21.62 4.24
CA ILE A 173 22.08 -21.25 2.82
C ILE A 173 23.15 -22.04 2.09
N HIS A 174 22.79 -22.67 0.97
CA HIS A 174 23.69 -23.60 0.30
C HIS A 174 24.41 -23.00 -0.91
N ALA A 175 23.79 -22.05 -1.60
CA ALA A 175 24.32 -21.43 -2.81
C ALA A 175 23.75 -20.01 -2.99
N LYS A 176 24.34 -19.22 -3.89
CA LYS A 176 23.71 -18.00 -4.40
C LYS A 176 22.51 -18.35 -5.28
N VAL A 177 21.53 -17.45 -5.32
CA VAL A 177 20.26 -17.66 -6.04
C VAL A 177 20.53 -17.78 -7.54
N PHE A 178 19.99 -18.83 -8.18
CA PHE A 178 20.24 -19.20 -9.59
C PHE A 178 21.72 -19.45 -9.95
N ARG A 179 22.60 -19.68 -8.97
CA ARG A 179 24.04 -19.91 -9.17
C ARG A 179 24.48 -21.17 -8.40
N ARG A 180 23.98 -22.34 -8.81
CA ARG A 180 24.26 -23.63 -8.11
C ARG A 180 25.74 -24.00 -8.09
N ASP A 181 26.50 -23.49 -9.05
CA ASP A 181 27.96 -23.58 -9.13
C ASP A 181 28.68 -22.94 -7.92
N THR A 182 28.01 -22.02 -7.21
CA THR A 182 28.54 -21.39 -5.98
C THR A 182 28.28 -22.19 -4.71
N SER A 183 27.77 -23.42 -4.84
CA SER A 183 27.36 -24.22 -3.69
C SER A 183 28.51 -24.51 -2.73
N VAL A 184 28.29 -24.24 -1.44
CA VAL A 184 29.21 -24.60 -0.34
C VAL A 184 28.90 -25.96 0.28
N ASP A 185 27.77 -26.56 -0.11
CA ASP A 185 27.34 -27.89 0.31
C ASP A 185 26.53 -28.55 -0.83
N PRO A 186 27.21 -29.22 -1.79
CA PRO A 186 26.56 -29.76 -2.99
C PRO A 186 25.58 -30.90 -2.70
N GLU A 187 25.76 -31.64 -1.61
CA GLU A 187 24.83 -32.69 -1.20
C GLU A 187 23.52 -32.07 -0.69
N ARG A 188 23.61 -31.13 0.25
CA ARG A 188 22.42 -30.41 0.73
C ARG A 188 21.75 -29.60 -0.35
N SER A 189 22.51 -29.00 -1.27
CA SER A 189 21.95 -28.27 -2.42
C SER A 189 21.10 -29.17 -3.32
N ARG A 190 21.51 -30.44 -3.52
CA ARG A 190 20.72 -31.42 -4.27
C ARG A 190 19.44 -31.81 -3.53
N ARG A 191 19.52 -31.94 -2.21
CA ARG A 191 18.39 -32.38 -1.37
C ARG A 191 17.36 -31.28 -1.12
N PHE A 192 17.80 -30.06 -0.81
CA PHE A 192 16.97 -28.97 -0.30
C PHE A 192 16.94 -27.73 -1.20
N GLY A 193 17.77 -27.68 -2.24
CA GLY A 193 17.88 -26.51 -3.10
C GLY A 193 18.62 -25.36 -2.41
N LEU A 194 18.05 -24.15 -2.47
CA LEU A 194 18.71 -22.90 -2.08
C LEU A 194 19.14 -22.87 -0.60
N GLY A 195 18.32 -23.43 0.28
CA GLY A 195 18.57 -23.47 1.71
C GLY A 195 17.70 -24.50 2.41
N SER A 196 18.06 -24.81 3.65
CA SER A 196 17.31 -25.68 4.56
C SER A 196 17.09 -24.98 5.89
N THR A 197 16.06 -25.42 6.63
CA THR A 197 15.80 -25.05 8.02
C THR A 197 14.90 -26.11 8.68
N THR A 198 14.64 -25.98 9.97
CA THR A 198 13.51 -26.64 10.65
C THR A 198 12.49 -25.59 11.10
N ALA A 199 11.24 -26.00 11.35
CA ALA A 199 10.24 -25.06 11.87
C ALA A 199 10.60 -24.60 13.29
N ALA A 200 11.19 -25.49 14.11
CA ALA A 200 11.67 -25.18 15.45
C ALA A 200 12.78 -24.10 15.44
N GLU A 201 13.81 -24.24 14.60
CA GLU A 201 14.88 -23.25 14.49
C GLU A 201 14.36 -21.89 13.98
N THR A 202 13.40 -21.92 13.03
CA THR A 202 12.80 -20.70 12.51
C THR A 202 11.97 -19.97 13.58
N ILE A 203 11.21 -20.69 14.42
CA ILE A 203 10.51 -20.09 15.56
C ILE A 203 11.49 -19.50 16.57
N ALA A 204 12.59 -20.20 16.88
CA ALA A 204 13.60 -19.69 17.80
C ALA A 204 14.25 -18.39 17.27
N LEU A 205 14.51 -18.31 15.96
CA LEU A 205 14.99 -17.08 15.31
C LEU A 205 14.00 -15.93 15.46
N LEU A 206 12.72 -16.17 15.16
CA LEU A 206 11.66 -15.16 15.27
C LEU A 206 11.45 -14.71 16.74
N GLU A 207 11.58 -15.62 17.70
CA GLU A 207 11.52 -15.31 19.13
C GLU A 207 12.68 -14.40 19.56
N LYS A 208 13.93 -14.73 19.20
CA LYS A 208 15.09 -13.85 19.49
C LYS A 208 14.93 -12.49 18.82
N LEU A 209 14.40 -12.46 17.60
CA LEU A 209 14.14 -11.23 16.86
C LEU A 209 13.12 -10.34 17.61
N GLN A 210 11.96 -10.88 17.98
CA GLN A 210 10.90 -10.17 18.71
C GLN A 210 11.33 -9.70 20.11
N ARG A 211 12.26 -10.43 20.75
CA ARG A 211 12.84 -10.06 22.05
C ARG A 211 14.02 -9.09 21.95
N HIS A 212 14.34 -8.63 20.75
CA HIS A 212 15.45 -7.71 20.52
C HIS A 212 16.83 -8.26 20.90
N GLU A 213 17.00 -9.58 20.88
CA GLU A 213 18.23 -10.26 21.32
C GLU A 213 19.36 -10.23 20.27
N PHE A 214 19.11 -9.69 19.07
CA PHE A 214 20.14 -9.36 18.08
C PHE A 214 20.65 -7.92 18.22
N GLY A 215 20.27 -7.21 19.29
CA GLY A 215 20.48 -5.78 19.47
C GLY A 215 19.21 -5.01 19.11
N GLU A 216 18.88 -4.00 19.92
CA GLU A 216 17.60 -3.29 19.84
C GLU A 216 17.34 -2.67 18.46
N ALA A 217 18.29 -1.87 17.97
CA ALA A 217 18.22 -1.20 16.67
C ALA A 217 18.20 -2.20 15.50
N SER A 218 19.03 -3.24 15.55
CA SER A 218 19.10 -4.26 14.50
C SER A 218 17.83 -5.11 14.44
N SER A 219 17.32 -5.56 15.58
CA SER A 219 16.04 -6.28 15.64
C SER A 219 14.88 -5.43 15.15
N GLN A 220 14.82 -4.15 15.52
CA GLN A 220 13.78 -3.25 15.03
C GLN A 220 13.83 -3.08 13.51
N ALA A 221 15.01 -2.81 12.95
CA ALA A 221 15.19 -2.67 11.51
C ALA A 221 14.81 -3.96 10.74
N MET A 222 15.19 -5.12 11.26
CA MET A 222 14.81 -6.42 10.70
C MET A 222 13.30 -6.66 10.73
N LEU A 223 12.63 -6.32 11.83
CA LEU A 223 11.16 -6.40 11.94
C LEU A 223 10.46 -5.44 10.96
N GLU A 224 10.98 -4.22 10.79
CA GLU A 224 10.46 -3.25 9.82
C GLU A 224 10.54 -3.77 8.38
N HIS A 225 11.64 -4.46 8.02
CA HIS A 225 11.76 -5.12 6.71
C HIS A 225 10.71 -6.22 6.52
N LEU A 226 10.43 -7.00 7.55
CA LEU A 226 9.42 -8.08 7.51
C LEU A 226 7.98 -7.54 7.46
N LEU A 227 7.70 -6.44 8.16
CA LEU A 227 6.41 -5.74 8.13
C LEU A 227 6.12 -5.12 6.76
N ALA A 228 7.17 -4.77 6.01
CA ALA A 228 7.05 -4.21 4.66
C ALA A 228 6.79 -5.28 3.58
N ASN A 229 6.75 -6.57 3.92
CA ASN A 229 6.40 -7.62 2.98
C ASN A 229 4.87 -7.70 2.79
N GLU A 230 4.42 -7.31 1.59
CA GLU A 230 3.02 -7.22 1.19
C GLU A 230 2.47 -8.49 0.54
N ASP A 231 3.24 -9.59 0.47
CA ASP A 231 2.77 -10.87 -0.08
C ASP A 231 1.50 -11.35 0.66
N ASP A 232 0.41 -11.49 -0.10
CA ASP A 232 -0.93 -11.86 0.38
C ASP A 232 -1.34 -13.30 0.02
N SER A 233 -0.42 -14.08 -0.56
CA SER A 233 -0.71 -15.42 -1.07
C SER A 233 -0.71 -16.52 0.01
N GLN A 234 0.04 -16.32 1.10
CA GLN A 234 0.37 -17.32 2.13
C GLN A 234 -0.16 -16.95 3.53
N LEU A 235 0.65 -16.75 4.58
CA LEU A 235 0.14 -16.55 5.97
C LEU A 235 -0.81 -15.37 6.10
N ARG A 236 -0.60 -14.32 5.29
CA ARG A 236 -1.47 -13.14 5.23
C ARG A 236 -2.89 -13.45 4.72
N ARG A 237 -3.08 -14.57 4.03
CA ARG A 237 -4.30 -14.94 3.33
C ARG A 237 -5.48 -15.15 4.29
N GLY A 238 -6.34 -14.14 4.38
CA GLY A 238 -7.55 -14.20 5.19
C GLY A 238 -7.27 -14.17 6.69
N LEU A 239 -6.25 -13.41 7.11
CA LEU A 239 -6.09 -12.99 8.50
C LEU A 239 -7.21 -12.01 8.89
N PRO A 240 -7.64 -12.00 10.17
CA PRO A 240 -8.57 -11.00 10.69
C PRO A 240 -8.06 -9.57 10.49
N ALA A 241 -9.00 -8.63 10.31
CA ALA A 241 -8.67 -7.22 10.22
C ALA A 241 -7.94 -6.73 11.48
N GLY A 242 -6.87 -5.95 11.30
CA GLY A 242 -6.07 -5.43 12.42
C GLY A 242 -4.91 -6.33 12.87
N VAL A 243 -4.86 -7.60 12.47
CA VAL A 243 -3.69 -8.46 12.70
C VAL A 243 -2.57 -8.02 11.76
N LYS A 244 -1.49 -7.45 12.32
CA LYS A 244 -0.27 -7.17 11.56
C LYS A 244 0.56 -8.45 11.44
N LEU A 245 1.25 -8.59 10.32
CA LEU A 245 2.13 -9.72 10.04
C LEU A 245 3.48 -9.22 9.56
N ALA A 246 4.53 -9.60 10.30
CA ALA A 246 5.93 -9.46 9.90
C ALA A 246 6.43 -10.83 9.41
N HIS A 247 6.61 -11.03 8.11
CA HIS A 247 6.87 -12.37 7.57
C HIS A 247 7.80 -12.43 6.35
N LYS A 248 8.23 -13.64 6.02
CA LYS A 248 8.95 -13.93 4.78
C LYS A 248 8.40 -15.19 4.12
N THR A 249 7.91 -15.01 2.89
CA THR A 249 7.45 -16.10 2.02
C THR A 249 8.60 -16.76 1.27
N GLY A 250 8.37 -17.99 0.81
CA GLY A 250 9.26 -18.75 -0.05
C GLY A 250 8.48 -19.69 -0.96
N ALA A 251 8.85 -19.72 -2.24
CA ALA A 251 8.23 -20.60 -3.22
C ALA A 251 9.23 -21.04 -4.29
N VAL A 252 9.25 -22.35 -4.57
CA VAL A 252 9.76 -22.95 -5.81
C VAL A 252 8.81 -24.08 -6.19
N THR A 253 8.85 -24.61 -7.42
CA THR A 253 7.82 -25.51 -7.97
C THR A 253 7.19 -26.51 -6.99
N ARG A 254 7.98 -27.24 -6.18
CA ARG A 254 7.51 -28.28 -5.24
C ARG A 254 7.50 -27.87 -3.76
N VAL A 255 7.79 -26.61 -3.44
CA VAL A 255 8.01 -26.10 -2.08
C VAL A 255 7.25 -24.79 -1.91
N ARG A 256 6.53 -24.64 -0.80
CA ARG A 256 5.93 -23.38 -0.34
C ARG A 256 6.20 -23.24 1.15
N THR A 257 6.67 -22.08 1.57
CA THR A 257 7.09 -21.85 2.95
C THR A 257 6.74 -20.44 3.35
N ASP A 258 6.33 -20.25 4.60
CA ASP A 258 6.16 -18.92 5.16
C ASP A 258 6.44 -18.97 6.65
N ALA A 259 7.09 -17.93 7.17
CA ALA A 259 7.28 -17.78 8.60
C ALA A 259 7.31 -16.30 8.99
N GLY A 260 6.75 -16.01 10.16
CA GLY A 260 6.63 -14.64 10.64
C GLY A 260 6.02 -14.53 12.03
N ILE A 261 5.81 -13.29 12.45
CA ILE A 261 5.17 -12.93 13.72
C ILE A 261 3.82 -12.27 13.40
N LEU A 262 2.74 -12.90 13.89
CA LEU A 262 1.41 -12.33 13.95
C LEU A 262 1.29 -11.47 15.20
N TYR A 263 0.90 -10.21 15.05
CA TYR A 263 0.60 -9.34 16.18
C TYR A 263 -0.89 -9.42 16.50
N CYS A 264 -1.24 -10.37 17.36
CA CYS A 264 -2.60 -10.60 17.81
C CYS A 264 -2.95 -9.77 19.05
N SER A 265 -4.24 -9.66 19.40
CA SER A 265 -4.66 -8.88 20.58
C SER A 265 -4.21 -9.48 21.91
N THR A 266 -3.90 -10.79 21.97
CA THR A 266 -3.27 -11.42 23.15
C THR A 266 -1.75 -11.27 23.19
N GLY A 267 -1.13 -10.81 22.11
CA GLY A 267 0.32 -10.65 22.00
C GLY A 267 0.91 -11.21 20.69
N PRO A 268 2.24 -11.13 20.53
CA PRO A 268 2.93 -11.62 19.35
C PRO A 268 3.01 -13.15 19.32
N VAL A 269 2.68 -13.74 18.17
CA VAL A 269 2.68 -15.18 17.92
C VAL A 269 3.60 -15.48 16.75
N ALA A 270 4.68 -16.22 16.98
CA ALA A 270 5.55 -16.71 15.93
C ALA A 270 4.92 -17.94 15.26
N VAL A 271 4.91 -17.97 13.93
CA VAL A 271 4.37 -19.06 13.11
C VAL A 271 5.38 -19.40 12.02
N CYS A 272 5.61 -20.69 11.80
CA CYS A 272 6.39 -21.20 10.68
C CYS A 272 5.66 -22.40 10.06
N VAL A 273 5.42 -22.33 8.75
CA VAL A 273 4.81 -23.42 7.96
C VAL A 273 5.73 -23.72 6.78
N LEU A 274 6.23 -24.94 6.73
CA LEU A 274 7.13 -25.43 5.68
C LEU A 274 6.46 -26.58 4.93
N THR A 275 6.31 -26.45 3.62
CA THR A 275 5.81 -27.53 2.75
C THR A 275 6.84 -27.91 1.70
N ALA A 276 6.95 -29.20 1.42
CA ALA A 276 7.88 -29.74 0.43
C ALA A 276 7.29 -30.94 -0.29
N GLU A 277 7.86 -31.29 -1.45
CA GLU A 277 7.38 -32.40 -2.28
C GLU A 277 5.89 -32.30 -2.63
N ASN A 278 5.36 -31.07 -2.73
CA ASN A 278 3.94 -30.81 -2.99
C ASN A 278 3.49 -31.44 -4.33
N GLU A 279 2.32 -32.09 -4.32
CA GLU A 279 1.70 -32.64 -5.53
C GLU A 279 1.26 -31.51 -6.47
N ASP A 280 0.63 -30.46 -5.93
CA ASP A 280 0.28 -29.27 -6.71
C ASP A 280 1.50 -28.38 -6.98
N ARG A 281 1.93 -28.39 -8.25
CA ARG A 281 3.12 -27.69 -8.75
C ARG A 281 2.79 -26.38 -9.48
N ARG A 282 1.51 -26.00 -9.55
CA ARG A 282 1.04 -24.84 -10.32
C ARG A 282 1.42 -23.53 -9.62
N TRP A 283 1.64 -22.48 -10.42
CA TRP A 283 1.79 -21.10 -9.94
C TRP A 283 0.46 -20.37 -10.08
N ALA A 284 -0.49 -20.69 -9.20
CA ALA A 284 -1.86 -20.17 -9.24
C ALA A 284 -2.32 -19.79 -7.83
N LYS A 285 -3.22 -18.81 -7.72
CA LYS A 285 -3.71 -18.28 -6.42
C LYS A 285 -4.45 -19.31 -5.55
N ASP A 286 -4.89 -20.41 -6.16
CA ASP A 286 -5.55 -21.56 -5.54
C ASP A 286 -4.57 -22.73 -5.31
N ASN A 287 -3.25 -22.52 -5.39
CA ASN A 287 -2.28 -23.57 -5.10
C ASN A 287 -2.51 -24.14 -3.69
N VAL A 288 -2.67 -25.46 -3.60
CA VAL A 288 -3.09 -26.14 -2.37
C VAL A 288 -2.16 -25.85 -1.19
N ALA A 289 -0.84 -25.77 -1.42
CA ALA A 289 0.12 -25.52 -0.36
C ALA A 289 0.10 -24.04 0.12
N GLU A 290 -0.14 -23.08 -0.78
CA GLU A 290 -0.31 -21.67 -0.40
C GLU A 290 -1.60 -21.47 0.40
N VAL A 291 -2.69 -22.13 -0.02
CA VAL A 291 -3.96 -22.15 0.71
C VAL A 291 -3.78 -22.75 2.10
N LEU A 292 -3.11 -23.90 2.22
CA LEU A 292 -2.81 -24.54 3.50
C LEU A 292 -2.08 -23.58 4.45
N ILE A 293 -1.03 -22.91 3.98
CA ILE A 293 -0.27 -21.95 4.81
C ILE A 293 -1.19 -20.83 5.32
N GLY A 294 -2.06 -20.30 4.44
CA GLY A 294 -3.06 -19.29 4.83
C GLY A 294 -4.10 -19.79 5.82
N GLU A 295 -4.59 -21.02 5.67
CA GLU A 295 -5.54 -21.63 6.60
C GLU A 295 -4.93 -21.87 7.98
N VAL A 296 -3.65 -22.29 8.04
CA VAL A 296 -2.91 -22.37 9.31
C VAL A 296 -2.77 -20.97 9.93
N GLY A 297 -2.38 -19.97 9.15
CA GLY A 297 -2.29 -18.58 9.63
C GLY A 297 -3.61 -18.07 10.21
N ARG A 298 -4.73 -18.34 9.55
CA ARG A 298 -6.08 -18.00 10.03
C ARG A 298 -6.43 -18.75 11.32
N ALA A 299 -6.18 -20.06 11.39
CA ALA A 299 -6.45 -20.85 12.59
C ALA A 299 -5.67 -20.32 13.81
N VAL A 300 -4.40 -19.97 13.61
CA VAL A 300 -3.57 -19.35 14.66
C VAL A 300 -4.13 -17.99 15.07
N ALA A 301 -4.45 -17.12 14.09
CA ALA A 301 -5.00 -15.80 14.38
C ALA A 301 -6.35 -15.88 15.09
N SER A 302 -7.27 -16.74 14.68
CA SER A 302 -8.56 -16.94 15.34
C SER A 302 -8.42 -17.44 16.77
N HIS A 303 -7.38 -18.22 17.07
CA HIS A 303 -7.11 -18.72 18.42
C HIS A 303 -6.55 -17.64 19.35
N PHE A 304 -5.70 -16.74 18.85
CA PHE A 304 -4.98 -15.73 19.64
C PHE A 304 -5.48 -14.29 19.46
N HIS A 305 -6.37 -14.01 18.53
CA HIS A 305 -6.94 -12.69 18.31
C HIS A 305 -8.40 -12.69 18.77
N ARG A 306 -8.67 -11.99 19.86
CA ARG A 306 -10.03 -11.67 20.30
C ARG A 306 -10.44 -10.35 19.67
N ASP A 307 -11.53 -10.37 18.91
CA ASP A 307 -12.17 -9.16 18.42
C ASP A 307 -12.86 -8.43 19.58
N ALA A 308 -12.63 -7.12 19.71
CA ALA A 308 -13.22 -6.29 20.76
C ALA A 308 -14.72 -5.98 20.53
N SER A 309 -15.38 -6.67 19.60
CA SER A 309 -16.71 -6.36 19.08
C SER A 309 -17.64 -7.58 19.02
N ALA A 310 -17.57 -8.47 20.01
CA ALA A 310 -18.60 -9.49 20.22
C ALA A 310 -19.89 -8.81 20.77
N GLY A 311 -20.54 -8.03 19.91
CA GLY A 311 -21.84 -7.41 20.13
C GLY A 311 -22.90 -8.16 19.34
N ASP A 312 -23.94 -8.58 20.06
CA ASP A 312 -25.18 -9.21 19.61
C ASP A 312 -25.81 -8.48 18.40
N ALA A 313 -25.81 -9.11 17.23
CA ALA A 313 -26.44 -8.57 16.02
C ALA A 313 -27.28 -9.67 15.33
N GLY A 314 -28.60 -9.44 15.27
CA GLY A 314 -29.46 -10.05 14.25
C GLY A 314 -30.71 -10.78 14.75
N SER A 315 -31.62 -10.11 15.48
CA SER A 315 -33.00 -10.62 15.68
C SER A 315 -33.95 -10.28 14.51
N GLU A 316 -33.48 -9.57 13.50
CA GLU A 316 -34.33 -8.96 12.45
C GLU A 316 -34.37 -9.83 11.18
N ARG A 317 -35.57 -10.07 10.64
CA ARG A 317 -35.78 -10.95 9.48
C ARG A 317 -35.68 -10.14 8.17
N LEU A 318 -34.76 -10.50 7.27
CA LEU A 318 -34.61 -9.82 5.96
C LEU A 318 -35.10 -10.69 4.80
N SER A 319 -35.71 -10.06 3.80
CA SER A 319 -36.19 -10.70 2.56
C SER A 319 -36.16 -9.69 1.40
N VAL A 320 -36.51 -10.14 0.20
CA VAL A 320 -36.57 -9.26 -0.99
C VAL A 320 -37.42 -8.01 -0.70
N GLY A 321 -36.89 -6.86 -1.10
CA GLY A 321 -37.49 -5.54 -0.86
C GLY A 321 -37.07 -4.87 0.46
N ALA A 322 -36.32 -5.57 1.33
CA ALA A 322 -35.65 -4.94 2.45
C ALA A 322 -34.49 -4.06 1.95
N GLY A 323 -34.18 -2.98 2.67
CA GLY A 323 -33.04 -2.13 2.34
C GLY A 323 -32.38 -1.50 3.57
N GLY A 324 -31.23 -0.86 3.36
CA GLY A 324 -30.48 -0.14 4.38
C GLY A 324 -29.21 -0.85 4.86
N GLN A 325 -28.62 -0.35 5.95
CA GLN A 325 -27.29 -0.75 6.40
C GLN A 325 -27.17 -2.25 6.69
N LEU A 326 -28.21 -2.86 7.27
CA LEU A 326 -28.19 -4.29 7.58
C LEU A 326 -28.14 -5.17 6.31
N VAL A 327 -28.69 -4.69 5.20
CA VAL A 327 -28.60 -5.35 3.89
C VAL A 327 -27.21 -5.15 3.28
N GLU A 328 -26.61 -3.97 3.40
CA GLU A 328 -25.22 -3.75 2.95
C GLU A 328 -24.25 -4.66 3.70
N ASP A 329 -24.43 -4.75 5.01
CA ASP A 329 -23.59 -5.55 5.88
C ASP A 329 -23.78 -7.05 5.58
N LEU A 330 -25.02 -7.49 5.31
CA LEU A 330 -25.32 -8.83 4.77
C LEU A 330 -24.61 -9.08 3.43
N GLN A 331 -24.75 -8.19 2.44
CA GLN A 331 -24.15 -8.34 1.12
C GLN A 331 -22.62 -8.43 1.21
N ARG A 332 -22.00 -7.59 2.05
CA ARG A 332 -20.56 -7.61 2.33
C ARG A 332 -20.15 -8.93 2.97
N THR A 333 -20.92 -9.38 3.96
CA THR A 333 -20.70 -10.65 4.66
C THR A 333 -20.81 -11.84 3.70
N LEU A 334 -21.84 -11.88 2.84
CA LEU A 334 -22.04 -12.93 1.84
C LEU A 334 -20.92 -12.92 0.79
N ASN A 335 -20.50 -11.75 0.31
CA ASN A 335 -19.36 -11.61 -0.59
C ASN A 335 -18.07 -12.17 0.00
N GLU A 336 -17.85 -11.90 1.28
CA GLU A 336 -16.65 -12.32 1.99
C GLU A 336 -16.66 -13.81 2.34
N ARG A 337 -17.82 -14.39 2.66
CA ARG A 337 -17.90 -15.73 3.25
C ARG A 337 -18.25 -16.84 2.26
N LEU A 338 -19.10 -16.57 1.27
CA LEU A 338 -19.45 -17.58 0.27
C LEU A 338 -18.29 -17.88 -0.69
N ARG A 339 -18.12 -19.15 -1.08
CA ARG A 339 -17.10 -19.58 -2.06
C ARG A 339 -17.73 -20.43 -3.16
N PRO A 340 -17.56 -20.08 -4.45
CA PRO A 340 -16.94 -18.84 -4.95
C PRO A 340 -17.76 -17.61 -4.54
N SER A 341 -17.12 -16.45 -4.34
CA SER A 341 -17.84 -15.24 -3.93
C SER A 341 -18.95 -14.89 -4.94
N PRO A 342 -20.17 -14.50 -4.47
CA PRO A 342 -21.28 -14.14 -5.35
C PRO A 342 -21.06 -12.81 -6.10
N GLN A 343 -20.06 -12.01 -5.72
CA GLN A 343 -19.77 -10.69 -6.31
C GLN A 343 -20.99 -9.76 -6.32
N LEU A 344 -21.76 -9.77 -5.23
CA LEU A 344 -22.88 -8.86 -5.02
C LEU A 344 -22.39 -7.42 -5.03
N SER A 345 -23.16 -6.55 -5.66
CA SER A 345 -23.12 -5.12 -5.35
C SER A 345 -23.49 -4.93 -3.88
N VAL A 346 -22.75 -4.08 -3.16
CA VAL A 346 -23.07 -3.68 -1.78
C VAL A 346 -23.78 -2.33 -1.84
N ASP A 347 -25.04 -2.40 -2.25
CA ASP A 347 -25.92 -1.25 -2.51
C ASP A 347 -26.99 -1.06 -1.42
N GLY A 348 -27.12 -2.02 -0.52
CA GLY A 348 -28.10 -1.97 0.55
C GLY A 348 -29.51 -2.27 0.08
N ASP A 349 -29.68 -2.86 -1.12
CA ASP A 349 -30.95 -3.33 -1.64
C ASP A 349 -30.99 -4.87 -1.66
N PHE A 350 -32.00 -5.44 -1.00
CA PHE A 350 -32.21 -6.88 -0.99
C PHE A 350 -32.95 -7.27 -2.28
N GLY A 351 -32.21 -7.22 -3.39
CA GLY A 351 -32.70 -7.60 -4.71
C GLY A 351 -32.58 -9.10 -5.03
N PRO A 352 -32.92 -9.51 -6.26
CA PRO A 352 -32.85 -10.90 -6.70
C PRO A 352 -31.45 -11.53 -6.58
N ALA A 353 -30.39 -10.75 -6.78
CA ALA A 353 -29.01 -11.22 -6.62
C ALA A 353 -28.68 -11.54 -5.15
N THR A 354 -29.06 -10.66 -4.23
CA THR A 354 -28.91 -10.87 -2.78
C THR A 354 -29.68 -12.10 -2.32
N LYS A 355 -30.93 -12.26 -2.79
CA LYS A 355 -31.74 -13.47 -2.54
C LYS A 355 -31.04 -14.74 -3.00
N ALA A 356 -30.57 -14.79 -4.25
CA ALA A 356 -29.88 -15.96 -4.79
C ALA A 356 -28.61 -16.31 -3.99
N ALA A 357 -27.88 -15.29 -3.51
CA ALA A 357 -26.73 -15.50 -2.64
C ALA A 357 -27.13 -16.06 -1.26
N VAL A 358 -28.23 -15.59 -0.66
CA VAL A 358 -28.76 -16.13 0.60
C VAL A 358 -29.21 -17.57 0.43
N GLU A 359 -29.92 -17.91 -0.66
CA GLU A 359 -30.34 -19.29 -0.94
C GLU A 359 -29.13 -20.22 -1.06
N ARG A 360 -28.09 -19.78 -1.77
CA ARG A 360 -26.85 -20.57 -1.89
C ARG A 360 -26.12 -20.72 -0.55
N PHE A 361 -26.15 -19.70 0.30
CA PHE A 361 -25.61 -19.79 1.66
C PHE A 361 -26.38 -20.80 2.50
N GLN A 362 -27.72 -20.77 2.44
CA GLN A 362 -28.57 -21.74 3.12
C GLN A 362 -28.27 -23.18 2.66
N GLU A 363 -28.10 -23.40 1.35
CA GLU A 363 -27.69 -24.70 0.80
C GLU A 363 -26.33 -25.17 1.36
N GLN A 364 -25.33 -24.28 1.38
CA GLN A 364 -23.98 -24.59 1.86
C GLN A 364 -23.96 -24.93 3.35
N GLU A 365 -24.71 -24.20 4.17
CA GLU A 365 -24.79 -24.38 5.62
C GLU A 365 -25.88 -25.40 6.05
N LYS A 366 -26.53 -26.07 5.09
CA LYS A 366 -27.60 -27.06 5.32
C LYS A 366 -28.78 -26.52 6.13
N LEU A 367 -29.18 -25.27 5.85
CA LEU A 367 -30.35 -24.60 6.41
C LEU A 367 -31.57 -24.75 5.47
N ALA A 368 -32.75 -24.31 5.92
CA ALA A 368 -33.92 -24.21 5.06
C ALA A 368 -33.67 -23.18 3.94
N VAL A 369 -33.87 -23.58 2.67
CA VAL A 369 -33.59 -22.76 1.49
C VAL A 369 -34.85 -22.02 1.09
N ASP A 370 -35.01 -20.80 1.60
CA ASP A 370 -36.18 -19.94 1.35
C ASP A 370 -35.79 -18.52 0.88
N GLY A 371 -34.49 -18.21 0.83
CA GLY A 371 -33.96 -16.90 0.45
C GLY A 371 -34.24 -15.79 1.45
N VAL A 372 -34.63 -16.15 2.67
CA VAL A 372 -34.92 -15.24 3.78
C VAL A 372 -33.82 -15.35 4.82
N VAL A 373 -33.31 -14.21 5.29
CA VAL A 373 -32.34 -14.19 6.39
C VAL A 373 -33.09 -14.26 7.71
N SER A 374 -33.22 -15.48 8.23
CA SER A 374 -33.80 -15.78 9.54
C SER A 374 -32.75 -15.72 10.66
N ALA A 375 -33.17 -15.87 11.91
CA ALA A 375 -32.25 -15.92 13.05
C ALA A 375 -31.23 -17.07 12.95
N ASP A 376 -31.60 -18.20 12.33
CA ASP A 376 -30.67 -19.31 12.07
C ASP A 376 -29.64 -18.95 11.00
N VAL A 377 -30.07 -18.21 9.97
CA VAL A 377 -29.16 -17.70 8.93
C VAL A 377 -28.19 -16.69 9.54
N TRP A 378 -28.65 -15.77 10.40
CA TRP A 378 -27.77 -14.83 11.09
C TRP A 378 -26.75 -15.53 12.00
N ARG A 379 -27.20 -16.50 12.79
CA ARG A 379 -26.29 -17.30 13.63
C ARG A 379 -25.24 -18.04 12.79
N SER A 380 -25.65 -18.59 11.65
CA SER A 380 -24.74 -19.32 10.76
C SER A 380 -23.81 -18.39 9.96
N LEU A 381 -24.29 -17.20 9.59
CA LEU A 381 -23.49 -16.14 8.99
C LEU A 381 -22.40 -15.68 9.94
N GLY A 382 -22.58 -15.81 11.26
CA GLY A 382 -21.62 -15.39 12.28
C GLY A 382 -21.48 -13.86 12.33
N THR A 383 -20.31 -13.36 12.71
CA THR A 383 -20.06 -11.92 12.81
C THR A 383 -20.34 -11.21 11.49
N ILE A 384 -21.30 -10.31 11.47
CA ILE A 384 -21.56 -9.48 10.31
C ILE A 384 -20.32 -8.62 10.03
N VAL A 385 -19.97 -8.48 8.77
CA VAL A 385 -18.87 -7.61 8.33
C VAL A 385 -19.47 -6.21 8.13
N PRO A 386 -19.34 -5.29 9.11
CA PRO A 386 -19.88 -3.95 8.92
C PRO A 386 -19.04 -3.17 7.91
N ALA A 387 -19.63 -2.14 7.32
CA ALA A 387 -18.83 -1.05 6.79
C ALA A 387 -17.93 -0.48 7.91
N ALA A 388 -16.66 -0.20 7.62
CA ALA A 388 -15.86 0.60 8.54
C ALA A 388 -16.59 1.94 8.74
N ALA A 389 -16.96 2.27 9.98
CA ALA A 389 -17.66 3.51 10.27
C ALA A 389 -16.83 4.70 9.75
N VAL A 390 -17.40 5.44 8.79
CA VAL A 390 -16.77 6.64 8.27
C VAL A 390 -16.98 7.75 9.30
N PRO A 391 -15.90 8.35 9.86
CA PRO A 391 -16.03 9.38 10.88
C PRO A 391 -16.84 10.58 10.37
N GLU A 392 -17.43 11.34 11.30
CA GLU A 392 -18.20 12.54 10.96
C GLU A 392 -17.34 13.54 10.15
N PRO A 393 -17.90 14.16 9.08
CA PRO A 393 -17.17 15.08 8.21
C PRO A 393 -16.42 16.17 8.99
N ASP A 394 -17.05 16.75 10.02
CA ASP A 394 -16.43 17.80 10.83
C ASP A 394 -15.23 17.32 11.64
N GLN A 395 -15.20 16.04 12.01
CA GLN A 395 -14.04 15.45 12.68
C GLN A 395 -12.90 15.27 11.69
N VAL A 396 -13.19 14.76 10.49
CA VAL A 396 -12.20 14.55 9.42
C VAL A 396 -11.62 15.88 8.96
N ASN A 397 -12.47 16.86 8.71
CA ASN A 397 -12.12 18.13 8.05
C ASN A 397 -11.35 19.08 8.97
N ARG A 398 -11.43 18.92 10.29
CA ARG A 398 -10.64 19.69 11.26
C ARG A 398 -9.24 19.12 11.51
N GLN A 399 -8.96 17.88 11.09
CA GLN A 399 -7.65 17.25 11.30
C GLN A 399 -6.64 17.81 10.30
N ALA A 400 -5.65 18.54 10.81
CA ALA A 400 -4.46 18.86 10.03
C ALA A 400 -3.65 17.58 9.78
N PRO A 401 -3.22 17.30 8.54
CA PRO A 401 -2.40 16.13 8.26
C PRO A 401 -1.03 16.29 8.92
N ALA A 402 -0.54 15.24 9.58
CA ALA A 402 0.83 15.19 10.06
C ALA A 402 1.79 15.29 8.86
N ARG A 403 2.74 16.23 8.92
CA ARG A 403 3.75 16.44 7.88
C ARG A 403 5.13 16.05 8.41
N SER A 404 5.84 15.26 7.63
CA SER A 404 7.27 15.03 7.81
C SER A 404 8.06 16.23 7.32
N SER A 405 9.30 16.37 7.80
CA SER A 405 10.17 17.51 7.49
C SER A 405 10.39 17.68 5.99
N ALA A 406 10.69 18.93 5.60
CA ALA A 406 11.02 19.25 4.23
C ALA A 406 12.20 18.39 3.71
N ASP A 407 12.21 18.15 2.41
CA ASP A 407 13.26 17.36 1.79
C ASP A 407 14.62 18.04 1.86
N SER A 408 15.66 17.32 2.31
CA SER A 408 17.05 17.76 2.18
C SER A 408 17.34 18.16 0.74
N LEU A 409 18.13 19.21 0.56
CA LEU A 409 18.56 19.61 -0.77
C LEU A 409 19.47 18.56 -1.40
N GLU A 410 20.19 17.74 -0.65
CA GLU A 410 21.17 16.78 -1.19
C GLU A 410 20.55 15.61 -2.00
N GLY A 411 21.34 15.02 -2.92
CA GLY A 411 20.97 13.83 -3.71
C GLY A 411 21.19 13.95 -5.24
N PRO A 412 21.29 12.87 -6.01
CA PRO A 412 21.46 12.94 -7.46
C PRO A 412 20.14 13.24 -8.20
N PRO A 413 20.16 13.83 -9.41
CA PRO A 413 18.96 14.09 -10.22
C PRO A 413 18.51 12.84 -10.99
N LEU A 414 18.47 11.69 -10.32
CA LEU A 414 18.03 10.45 -10.96
C LEU A 414 16.52 10.50 -11.17
N VAL A 415 16.10 10.31 -12.41
CA VAL A 415 14.69 10.37 -12.82
C VAL A 415 14.40 9.22 -13.75
N THR A 416 13.35 8.46 -13.45
CA THR A 416 12.87 7.36 -14.28
C THR A 416 11.78 7.76 -15.27
N ALA A 417 11.13 8.90 -15.02
CA ALA A 417 10.11 9.49 -15.88
C ALA A 417 10.61 9.68 -17.31
N LYS A 418 9.78 9.28 -18.27
CA LYS A 418 10.10 9.38 -19.70
C LYS A 418 10.11 10.83 -20.19
N ALA A 419 9.32 11.71 -19.57
CA ALA A 419 9.36 13.14 -19.81
C ALA A 419 9.09 13.92 -18.52
N TRP A 420 9.69 15.09 -18.37
CA TRP A 420 9.47 15.97 -17.22
C TRP A 420 9.75 17.44 -17.56
N ALA A 421 9.13 18.34 -16.78
CA ALA A 421 9.31 19.78 -16.90
C ALA A 421 9.24 20.46 -15.53
N ILE A 422 10.03 21.51 -15.34
CA ILE A 422 10.08 22.35 -14.14
C ILE A 422 9.91 23.80 -14.55
N ALA A 423 9.08 24.54 -13.84
CA ALA A 423 8.88 25.95 -14.08
C ALA A 423 8.53 26.72 -12.79
N ASP A 424 8.75 28.04 -12.78
CA ASP A 424 8.21 28.89 -11.72
C ASP A 424 6.68 28.89 -11.75
N ALA A 425 6.05 28.83 -10.58
CA ALA A 425 4.59 28.85 -10.48
C ALA A 425 3.99 30.24 -10.80
N LYS A 426 4.75 31.33 -10.55
CA LYS A 426 4.27 32.72 -10.61
C LYS A 426 4.89 33.58 -11.73
N SER A 427 5.78 33.06 -12.57
CA SER A 427 6.43 33.91 -13.59
C SER A 427 5.42 34.44 -14.60
N GLY A 428 5.37 35.77 -14.81
CA GLY A 428 4.46 36.43 -15.75
C GLY A 428 4.73 36.16 -17.24
N LYS A 429 5.77 35.39 -17.58
CA LYS A 429 6.04 34.90 -18.94
C LYS A 429 5.44 33.51 -19.11
N SER A 430 4.36 33.39 -19.88
CA SER A 430 3.78 32.09 -20.21
C SER A 430 4.80 31.23 -20.97
N GLY A 431 4.92 29.96 -20.60
CA GLY A 431 5.76 28.99 -21.32
C GLY A 431 7.25 28.91 -20.96
N GLU A 432 7.79 29.79 -20.11
CA GLU A 432 9.20 29.66 -19.69
C GLU A 432 9.38 28.46 -18.75
N LEU A 433 10.01 27.40 -19.27
CA LEU A 433 10.48 26.25 -18.49
C LEU A 433 11.88 26.57 -17.97
N LEU A 434 12.13 26.29 -16.69
CA LEU A 434 13.46 26.42 -16.10
C LEU A 434 14.35 25.27 -16.56
N TRP A 435 13.82 24.04 -16.47
CA TRP A 435 14.51 22.81 -16.85
C TRP A 435 13.51 21.77 -17.33
N SER A 436 13.93 20.91 -18.26
CA SER A 436 13.06 19.84 -18.76
C SER A 436 13.84 18.74 -19.49
N ALA A 437 13.21 17.58 -19.67
CA ALA A 437 13.61 16.55 -20.63
C ALA A 437 12.37 15.95 -21.29
N GLY A 438 12.37 15.81 -22.62
CA GLY A 438 11.22 15.30 -23.37
C GLY A 438 9.95 16.17 -23.23
N ALA A 439 10.09 17.45 -22.88
CA ALA A 439 8.98 18.29 -22.41
C ALA A 439 7.81 18.41 -23.39
N ASN A 440 8.12 18.39 -24.69
CA ASN A 440 7.17 18.57 -25.80
C ASN A 440 6.67 17.25 -26.40
N GLU A 441 7.10 16.11 -25.85
CA GLU A 441 6.68 14.80 -26.34
C GLU A 441 5.22 14.54 -25.95
N ALA A 442 4.38 14.23 -26.95
CA ALA A 442 3.00 13.83 -26.71
C ALA A 442 2.95 12.46 -26.03
N ARG A 443 2.25 12.38 -24.89
CA ARG A 443 2.12 11.19 -24.05
C ARG A 443 0.71 11.10 -23.49
N ASP A 444 0.26 9.88 -23.19
CA ASP A 444 -0.88 9.67 -22.31
C ASP A 444 -0.58 10.29 -20.94
N ILE A 445 -1.55 11.01 -20.38
CA ILE A 445 -1.39 11.76 -19.12
C ILE A 445 -2.27 11.25 -17.98
N ALA A 446 -3.10 10.23 -18.26
CA ALA A 446 -4.01 9.64 -17.29
C ALA A 446 -4.84 10.71 -16.55
N SER A 447 -5.12 10.50 -15.26
CA SER A 447 -5.99 11.40 -14.49
C SER A 447 -5.45 12.80 -14.21
N THR A 448 -4.26 13.20 -14.68
CA THR A 448 -3.89 14.63 -14.63
C THR A 448 -4.80 15.47 -15.53
N THR A 449 -5.51 14.84 -16.47
CA THR A 449 -6.64 15.40 -17.23
C THR A 449 -7.67 16.10 -16.35
N LYS A 450 -7.94 15.59 -15.14
CA LYS A 450 -8.93 16.15 -14.23
C LYS A 450 -8.58 17.56 -13.73
N LEU A 451 -7.33 18.01 -13.91
CA LEU A 451 -6.97 19.41 -13.68
C LEU A 451 -7.71 20.34 -14.65
N MET A 452 -7.87 19.96 -15.91
CA MET A 452 -8.66 20.72 -16.89
C MET A 452 -10.15 20.68 -16.55
N THR A 453 -10.67 19.50 -16.19
CA THR A 453 -12.06 19.33 -15.76
C THR A 453 -12.40 20.24 -14.57
N ALA A 454 -11.56 20.27 -13.53
CA ALA A 454 -11.73 21.16 -12.40
C ALA A 454 -11.55 22.64 -12.77
N LEU A 455 -10.62 22.94 -13.68
CA LEU A 455 -10.34 24.31 -14.11
C LEU A 455 -11.59 24.96 -14.72
N LEU A 456 -12.25 24.29 -15.66
CA LEU A 456 -13.45 24.83 -16.31
C LEU A 456 -14.56 25.15 -15.30
N VAL A 457 -14.83 24.22 -14.38
CA VAL A 457 -15.87 24.41 -13.35
C VAL A 457 -15.51 25.57 -12.41
N LEU A 458 -14.25 25.67 -12.00
CA LEU A 458 -13.81 26.73 -11.09
C LEU A 458 -13.71 28.10 -11.77
N GLU A 459 -13.39 28.16 -13.07
CA GLU A 459 -13.46 29.39 -13.86
C GLU A 459 -14.90 29.87 -14.04
N LEU A 460 -15.86 28.95 -14.18
CA LEU A 460 -17.28 29.27 -14.17
C LEU A 460 -17.72 29.76 -12.78
N ALA A 461 -17.33 29.06 -11.72
CA ALA A 461 -17.63 29.44 -10.33
C ALA A 461 -17.02 30.79 -9.91
N ALA A 462 -15.87 31.17 -10.49
CA ALA A 462 -15.26 32.47 -10.26
C ALA A 462 -16.10 33.64 -10.81
N ARG A 463 -16.93 33.39 -11.83
CA ARG A 463 -17.88 34.36 -12.40
C ARG A 463 -19.25 34.28 -11.71
N ARG A 464 -19.61 33.08 -11.25
CA ARG A 464 -20.90 32.76 -10.64
C ARG A 464 -20.73 31.90 -9.39
N SER A 465 -20.73 32.54 -8.23
CA SER A 465 -20.46 31.86 -6.96
C SER A 465 -21.49 30.78 -6.60
N ASP A 466 -22.71 30.87 -7.14
CA ASP A 466 -23.80 29.92 -6.94
C ASP A 466 -23.54 28.55 -7.59
N VAL A 467 -22.66 28.48 -8.59
CA VAL A 467 -22.24 27.24 -9.27
C VAL A 467 -21.73 26.20 -8.28
N LEU A 468 -21.07 26.63 -7.20
CA LEU A 468 -20.53 25.75 -6.16
C LEU A 468 -21.60 25.14 -5.26
N GLU A 469 -22.79 25.74 -5.25
CA GLU A 469 -23.95 25.31 -4.48
C GLU A 469 -24.95 24.49 -5.32
N GLU A 470 -24.76 24.42 -6.65
CA GLU A 470 -25.56 23.56 -7.52
C GLU A 470 -25.42 22.09 -7.07
N GLU A 471 -26.55 21.39 -6.94
CA GLU A 471 -26.60 19.97 -6.60
C GLU A 471 -26.44 19.12 -7.86
N VAL A 472 -25.51 18.16 -7.84
CA VAL A 472 -25.30 17.20 -8.92
C VAL A 472 -25.88 15.86 -8.49
N GLU A 473 -26.81 15.34 -9.28
CA GLU A 473 -27.35 13.99 -9.10
C GLU A 473 -26.58 12.98 -9.95
N PHE A 474 -26.13 11.90 -9.33
CA PHE A 474 -25.33 10.88 -10.01
C PHE A 474 -26.18 10.04 -10.95
N SER A 475 -25.84 10.10 -12.24
CA SER A 475 -26.44 9.27 -13.28
C SER A 475 -25.97 7.82 -13.18
N ARG A 476 -26.67 6.91 -13.87
CA ARG A 476 -26.21 5.53 -14.06
C ARG A 476 -24.83 5.49 -14.74
N ARG A 477 -24.61 6.36 -15.72
CA ARG A 477 -23.34 6.43 -16.46
C ARG A 477 -22.19 6.83 -15.54
N ALA A 478 -22.40 7.84 -14.70
CA ALA A 478 -21.39 8.26 -13.71
C ALA A 478 -21.04 7.11 -12.76
N ASP A 479 -22.04 6.46 -12.16
CA ASP A 479 -21.87 5.33 -11.23
C ASP A 479 -21.14 4.14 -11.88
N GLU A 480 -21.54 3.75 -13.10
CA GLU A 480 -20.94 2.61 -13.83
C GLU A 480 -19.58 2.94 -14.47
N THR A 481 -19.06 4.17 -14.31
CA THR A 481 -17.77 4.56 -14.90
C THR A 481 -16.61 3.81 -14.24
N PRO A 482 -15.80 3.03 -14.98
CA PRO A 482 -14.76 2.19 -14.39
C PRO A 482 -13.55 2.99 -13.91
N GLY A 483 -12.78 2.42 -12.99
CA GLY A 483 -11.50 2.95 -12.50
C GLY A 483 -11.60 3.59 -11.11
N SER A 484 -10.75 4.58 -10.84
CA SER A 484 -10.82 5.32 -9.56
C SER A 484 -12.18 6.02 -9.43
N SER A 485 -12.76 5.99 -8.24
CA SER A 485 -14.13 6.45 -8.00
C SER A 485 -14.20 7.32 -6.73
N ALA A 486 -15.10 8.30 -6.74
CA ALA A 486 -15.55 9.05 -5.57
C ALA A 486 -16.54 8.23 -4.71
N THR A 487 -16.87 7.02 -5.14
CA THR A 487 -17.76 6.03 -4.49
C THR A 487 -19.19 6.54 -4.32
N LEU A 488 -19.61 7.43 -5.22
CA LEU A 488 -20.97 7.93 -5.30
C LEU A 488 -21.81 7.01 -6.18
N ARG A 489 -23.05 6.78 -5.74
CA ARG A 489 -23.98 5.83 -6.36
C ARG A 489 -25.04 6.59 -7.14
N ARG A 490 -25.67 5.91 -8.10
CA ARG A 490 -26.80 6.44 -8.85
C ARG A 490 -27.87 7.01 -7.91
N GLY A 491 -28.35 8.21 -8.23
CA GLY A 491 -29.38 8.92 -7.47
C GLY A 491 -28.88 9.56 -6.17
N GLU A 492 -27.60 9.42 -5.82
CA GLU A 492 -27.00 10.25 -4.77
C GLU A 492 -26.73 11.65 -5.28
N ARG A 493 -26.86 12.61 -4.37
CA ARG A 493 -26.73 14.04 -4.64
C ARG A 493 -25.69 14.68 -3.74
N LEU A 494 -24.98 15.63 -4.33
CA LEU A 494 -23.91 16.37 -3.67
C LEU A 494 -23.72 17.74 -4.33
N PRO A 495 -23.44 18.81 -3.57
CA PRO A 495 -23.12 20.10 -4.16
C PRO A 495 -21.77 20.06 -4.88
N VAL A 496 -21.62 20.85 -5.95
CA VAL A 496 -20.41 20.96 -6.77
C VAL A 496 -19.17 21.23 -5.92
N ARG A 497 -19.27 22.06 -4.87
CA ARG A 497 -18.16 22.35 -3.95
C ARG A 497 -17.57 21.11 -3.29
N GLU A 498 -18.37 20.08 -3.02
CA GLU A 498 -17.89 18.81 -2.45
C GLU A 498 -17.46 17.86 -3.57
N LEU A 499 -18.17 17.88 -4.71
CA LEU A 499 -17.88 16.98 -5.84
C LEU A 499 -16.48 17.20 -6.40
N LEU A 500 -15.99 18.45 -6.39
CA LEU A 500 -14.62 18.78 -6.76
C LEU A 500 -13.57 18.10 -5.87
N TYR A 501 -13.87 17.84 -4.58
CA TYR A 501 -13.00 17.00 -3.75
C TYR A 501 -13.04 15.52 -4.19
N GLY A 502 -14.22 14.99 -4.49
CA GLY A 502 -14.38 13.63 -5.06
C GLY A 502 -13.65 13.46 -6.40
N LEU A 503 -13.60 14.51 -7.21
CA LEU A 503 -12.82 14.56 -8.45
C LEU A 503 -11.30 14.54 -8.20
N LEU A 504 -10.81 15.38 -7.29
CA LEU A 504 -9.37 15.68 -7.18
C LEU A 504 -8.62 14.80 -6.17
N LEU A 505 -9.24 14.42 -5.05
CA LEU A 505 -8.58 13.68 -3.97
C LEU A 505 -8.44 12.18 -4.31
N PRO A 506 -9.55 11.40 -4.39
CA PRO A 506 -9.49 9.98 -4.73
C PRO A 506 -9.36 9.75 -6.24
N SER A 507 -9.41 10.83 -7.04
CA SER A 507 -9.34 10.80 -8.49
C SER A 507 -10.58 10.22 -9.19
N GLY A 508 -11.78 10.47 -8.65
CA GLY A 508 -13.04 9.88 -9.11
C GLY A 508 -13.36 10.13 -10.59
N ASN A 509 -13.48 9.05 -11.36
CA ASN A 509 -13.89 9.07 -12.77
C ASN A 509 -15.40 9.31 -12.89
N ASP A 510 -16.16 8.67 -12.01
CA ASP A 510 -17.58 8.90 -11.75
C ASP A 510 -17.89 10.39 -11.54
N ALA A 511 -17.13 11.07 -10.66
CA ALA A 511 -17.25 12.51 -10.43
C ALA A 511 -16.92 13.35 -11.68
N ALA A 512 -15.95 12.92 -12.49
CA ALA A 512 -15.61 13.63 -13.73
C ALA A 512 -16.71 13.50 -14.79
N ILE A 513 -17.37 12.34 -14.89
CA ILE A 513 -18.52 12.15 -15.78
C ILE A 513 -19.71 12.96 -15.28
N ALA A 514 -20.05 12.88 -13.98
CA ALA A 514 -21.15 13.66 -13.42
C ALA A 514 -20.95 15.18 -13.64
N ILE A 515 -19.73 15.68 -13.46
CA ILE A 515 -19.38 17.07 -13.78
C ILE A 515 -19.59 17.37 -15.28
N ALA A 516 -19.11 16.51 -16.17
CA ALA A 516 -19.22 16.73 -17.60
C ALA A 516 -20.68 16.69 -18.08
N GLU A 517 -21.50 15.79 -17.53
CA GLU A 517 -22.95 15.73 -17.79
C GLU A 517 -23.65 17.01 -17.32
N HIS A 518 -23.31 17.50 -16.12
CA HIS A 518 -23.96 18.67 -15.49
C HIS A 518 -23.55 20.02 -16.12
N PHE A 519 -22.33 20.13 -16.63
CA PHE A 519 -21.77 21.37 -17.15
C PHE A 519 -21.57 21.41 -18.66
N GLY A 520 -21.85 20.32 -19.39
CA GLY A 520 -21.56 20.17 -20.82
C GLY A 520 -21.83 21.40 -21.69
N SER A 521 -23.07 21.92 -21.64
CA SER A 521 -23.50 23.08 -22.44
C SER A 521 -22.96 24.42 -21.95
N ARG A 522 -22.45 24.51 -20.70
CA ARG A 522 -22.04 25.76 -20.05
C ARG A 522 -20.53 25.89 -19.88
N ALA A 523 -19.79 24.79 -20.03
CA ALA A 523 -18.34 24.73 -19.78
C ALA A 523 -17.51 25.63 -20.72
N GLY A 524 -18.03 25.94 -21.91
CA GLY A 524 -17.39 26.83 -22.89
C GLY A 524 -17.61 28.33 -22.64
N GLY A 525 -18.49 28.70 -21.69
CA GLY A 525 -18.81 30.10 -21.38
C GLY A 525 -19.81 30.77 -22.31
N ASP A 526 -20.54 30.03 -23.15
CA ASP A 526 -21.72 30.55 -23.86
C ASP A 526 -22.94 30.48 -22.94
N GLU A 527 -23.39 31.63 -22.47
CA GLU A 527 -24.46 31.79 -21.47
C GLU A 527 -25.88 31.79 -22.07
N SER A 528 -26.02 31.56 -23.37
CA SER A 528 -27.32 31.63 -24.07
C SER A 528 -28.25 30.44 -23.82
N THR A 529 -27.80 29.41 -23.09
CA THR A 529 -28.61 28.22 -22.79
C THR A 529 -28.97 28.19 -21.30
N PRO A 530 -30.26 28.30 -20.92
CA PRO A 530 -30.67 28.22 -19.52
C PRO A 530 -30.28 26.87 -18.91
N ALA A 531 -29.98 26.85 -17.62
CA ALA A 531 -30.03 25.61 -16.85
C ALA A 531 -31.48 25.11 -16.87
N ASP A 532 -31.74 23.96 -17.50
CA ASP A 532 -33.01 23.28 -17.28
C ASP A 532 -33.14 23.07 -15.77
N GLY A 533 -34.20 23.62 -15.19
CA GLY A 533 -34.47 23.55 -13.75
C GLY A 533 -34.63 22.12 -13.24
N PRO A 534 -34.84 21.94 -11.92
CA PRO A 534 -35.02 20.60 -11.35
C PRO A 534 -36.18 19.91 -12.06
N SER A 535 -35.91 18.77 -12.71
CA SER A 535 -36.96 17.98 -13.35
C SER A 535 -37.76 17.24 -12.28
N ASP A 536 -38.78 17.90 -11.72
CA ASP A 536 -39.76 17.27 -10.85
C ASP A 536 -40.72 16.41 -11.70
N GLY A 537 -40.32 15.17 -11.98
CA GLY A 537 -41.16 14.16 -12.62
C GLY A 537 -40.42 12.84 -12.87
N PRO A 538 -41.08 11.67 -12.70
CA PRO A 538 -40.43 10.37 -12.88
C PRO A 538 -40.11 10.17 -14.36
N SER A 539 -38.82 10.18 -14.72
CA SER A 539 -38.38 9.97 -16.10
C SER A 539 -38.03 8.51 -16.34
N ASP A 540 -38.99 7.76 -16.87
CA ASP A 540 -38.75 6.47 -17.51
C ASP A 540 -38.09 6.66 -18.89
N GLY A 541 -36.96 5.97 -19.11
CA GLY A 541 -36.65 5.32 -20.40
C GLY A 541 -35.95 6.08 -21.54
N ALA A 542 -35.74 7.40 -21.52
CA ALA A 542 -35.27 8.13 -22.73
C ALA A 542 -34.01 9.01 -22.59
N ARG A 543 -33.25 8.98 -21.48
CA ARG A 543 -32.15 9.93 -21.21
C ARG A 543 -30.75 9.54 -21.72
N ASP A 544 -30.54 8.30 -22.19
CA ASP A 544 -29.17 7.82 -22.50
C ASP A 544 -28.52 8.54 -23.70
N GLY A 545 -29.30 9.07 -24.66
CA GLY A 545 -28.77 9.80 -25.82
C GLY A 545 -28.37 11.26 -25.59
N ALA A 546 -28.97 11.94 -24.60
CA ALA A 546 -28.68 13.35 -24.31
C ALA A 546 -27.44 13.53 -23.42
N ALA A 547 -27.16 12.56 -22.54
CA ALA A 547 -25.96 12.55 -21.71
C ALA A 547 -24.66 12.40 -22.53
N ASP A 548 -24.72 11.67 -23.66
CA ASP A 548 -23.61 11.58 -24.61
C ASP A 548 -23.27 12.92 -25.26
N ASP A 549 -24.27 13.76 -25.56
CA ASP A 549 -24.04 15.08 -26.12
C ASP A 549 -23.37 16.02 -25.10
N SER A 550 -23.85 16.06 -23.85
CA SER A 550 -23.28 16.92 -22.80
C SER A 550 -21.81 16.59 -22.50
N VAL A 551 -21.44 15.31 -22.39
CA VAL A 551 -20.04 14.93 -22.14
C VAL A 551 -19.15 15.33 -23.32
N LEU A 552 -19.62 15.17 -24.56
CA LEU A 552 -18.89 15.60 -25.75
C LEU A 552 -18.72 17.13 -25.80
N GLN A 553 -19.75 17.90 -25.45
CA GLN A 553 -19.68 19.35 -25.34
C GLN A 553 -18.67 19.79 -24.27
N PHE A 554 -18.64 19.09 -23.13
CA PHE A 554 -17.64 19.35 -22.10
C PHE A 554 -16.22 19.09 -22.61
N VAL A 555 -15.99 17.97 -23.30
CA VAL A 555 -14.68 17.64 -23.90
C VAL A 555 -14.29 18.66 -24.99
N ALA A 556 -15.25 19.18 -25.76
CA ALA A 556 -14.99 20.27 -26.70
C ALA A 556 -14.52 21.54 -25.97
N ALA A 557 -15.17 21.91 -24.86
CA ALA A 557 -14.74 23.03 -24.02
C ALA A 557 -13.34 22.81 -23.42
N MET A 558 -12.99 21.59 -23.00
CA MET A 558 -11.65 21.25 -22.52
C MET A 558 -10.58 21.49 -23.61
N ASN A 559 -10.86 21.11 -24.85
CA ASN A 559 -9.94 21.29 -25.98
C ASN A 559 -9.82 22.76 -26.39
N GLU A 560 -10.93 23.50 -26.41
CA GLU A 560 -10.90 24.94 -26.69
C GLU A 560 -10.12 25.70 -25.61
N ARG A 561 -10.30 25.34 -24.34
CA ARG A 561 -9.50 25.91 -23.24
C ARG A 561 -8.02 25.55 -23.36
N ALA A 562 -7.69 24.32 -23.74
CA ALA A 562 -6.31 23.92 -24.01
C ALA A 562 -5.66 24.82 -25.08
N LYS A 563 -6.38 25.09 -26.18
CA LYS A 563 -5.94 25.98 -27.25
C LYS A 563 -5.73 27.41 -26.75
N GLN A 564 -6.64 27.95 -25.96
CA GLN A 564 -6.52 29.29 -25.36
C GLN A 564 -5.32 29.41 -24.41
N LEU A 565 -4.97 28.34 -23.70
CA LEU A 565 -3.78 28.27 -22.85
C LEU A 565 -2.48 28.06 -23.65
N GLY A 566 -2.55 27.83 -24.96
CA GLY A 566 -1.39 27.54 -25.81
C GLY A 566 -0.88 26.10 -25.71
N MET A 567 -1.71 25.17 -25.23
CA MET A 567 -1.36 23.76 -25.03
C MET A 567 -1.34 22.98 -26.36
N SER A 568 -0.37 23.28 -27.21
CA SER A 568 -0.33 22.85 -28.63
C SER A 568 -0.12 21.34 -28.86
N ARG A 569 0.25 20.58 -27.83
CA ARG A 569 0.42 19.12 -27.87
C ARG A 569 -0.66 18.38 -27.07
N THR A 570 -1.75 19.05 -26.74
CA THR A 570 -2.83 18.49 -25.93
C THR A 570 -4.11 18.28 -26.72
N THR A 571 -4.66 17.08 -26.58
CA THR A 571 -6.02 16.73 -27.04
C THR A 571 -6.66 15.88 -25.95
N PHE A 572 -7.82 16.32 -25.46
CA PHE A 572 -8.67 15.56 -24.55
C PHE A 572 -9.73 14.79 -25.33
N ARG A 573 -9.98 13.55 -24.91
CA ARG A 573 -11.06 12.69 -25.45
C ARG A 573 -12.17 12.39 -24.45
N ASN A 574 -11.89 12.57 -23.17
CA ASN A 574 -12.80 12.31 -22.07
C ASN A 574 -12.42 13.16 -20.85
N PRO A 575 -13.32 13.38 -19.87
CA PRO A 575 -13.07 14.28 -18.74
C PRO A 575 -12.27 13.64 -17.60
N HIS A 576 -12.07 12.32 -17.61
CA HIS A 576 -11.45 11.58 -16.50
C HIS A 576 -10.00 11.15 -16.76
N GLY A 577 -9.58 11.04 -18.03
CA GLY A 577 -8.24 10.57 -18.42
C GLY A 577 -8.08 9.05 -18.43
N LEU A 578 -9.13 8.29 -18.76
CA LEU A 578 -8.94 6.88 -19.12
C LEU A 578 -8.34 6.83 -20.53
N THR A 579 -7.53 5.80 -20.78
CA THR A 579 -6.80 5.64 -22.04
C THR A 579 -7.77 5.60 -23.21
N GLU A 580 -7.53 6.47 -24.19
CA GLU A 580 -8.32 6.53 -25.43
C GLU A 580 -7.42 7.05 -26.57
N PRO A 581 -7.54 6.50 -27.79
CA PRO A 581 -6.71 6.94 -28.91
C PRO A 581 -6.74 8.47 -29.13
N GLY A 582 -5.56 9.08 -29.10
CA GLY A 582 -5.40 10.52 -29.26
C GLY A 582 -5.74 11.37 -28.01
N HIS A 583 -5.95 10.75 -26.85
CA HIS A 583 -6.01 11.44 -25.56
C HIS A 583 -4.59 11.67 -25.03
N VAL A 584 -3.98 12.81 -25.37
CA VAL A 584 -2.56 13.07 -25.10
C VAL A 584 -2.33 14.50 -24.62
N SER A 585 -1.20 14.72 -23.97
CA SER A 585 -0.66 16.04 -23.64
C SER A 585 0.86 15.95 -23.56
N SER A 586 1.54 17.01 -23.12
CA SER A 586 2.99 17.06 -22.94
C SER A 586 3.33 17.63 -21.56
N ALA A 587 4.56 17.39 -21.07
CA ALA A 587 4.97 17.93 -19.77
C ALA A 587 4.98 19.47 -19.78
N ALA A 588 5.33 20.09 -20.91
CA ALA A 588 5.27 21.54 -21.11
C ALA A 588 3.83 22.08 -21.05
N ASP A 589 2.89 21.44 -21.74
CA ASP A 589 1.48 21.86 -21.73
C ASP A 589 0.85 21.72 -20.33
N LEU A 590 1.20 20.66 -19.59
CA LEU A 590 0.72 20.48 -18.23
C LEU A 590 1.27 21.53 -17.25
N VAL A 591 2.45 22.11 -17.52
CA VAL A 591 2.92 23.29 -16.78
C VAL A 591 2.02 24.49 -17.03
N LEU A 592 1.59 24.73 -18.28
CA LEU A 592 0.65 25.81 -18.61
C LEU A 592 -0.69 25.62 -17.91
N LEU A 593 -1.23 24.39 -17.95
CA LEU A 593 -2.46 24.04 -17.24
C LEU A 593 -2.31 24.23 -15.72
N ALA A 594 -1.20 23.80 -15.15
CA ALA A 594 -0.92 23.95 -13.73
C ALA A 594 -0.86 25.43 -13.29
N ARG A 595 -0.27 26.31 -14.10
CA ARG A 595 -0.25 27.75 -13.83
C ARG A 595 -1.65 28.37 -13.91
N ALA A 596 -2.41 28.04 -14.95
CA ALA A 596 -3.79 28.51 -15.10
C ALA A 596 -4.66 28.08 -13.91
N ALA A 597 -4.57 26.81 -13.54
CA ALA A 597 -5.22 26.27 -12.36
C ALA A 597 -4.87 27.05 -11.08
N LEU A 598 -3.60 27.36 -10.85
CA LEU A 598 -3.19 28.12 -9.66
C LEU A 598 -3.59 29.59 -9.66
N ALA A 599 -3.80 30.18 -10.83
CA ALA A 599 -4.33 31.54 -10.95
C ALA A 599 -5.85 31.59 -10.68
N THR A 600 -6.56 30.46 -10.79
CA THR A 600 -8.01 30.40 -10.57
C THR A 600 -8.35 30.39 -9.08
N PRO A 601 -9.27 31.27 -8.62
CA PRO A 601 -9.69 31.31 -7.23
C PRO A 601 -10.13 29.94 -6.69
N ARG A 602 -9.78 29.66 -5.43
CA ARG A 602 -10.10 28.42 -4.70
C ARG A 602 -9.48 27.12 -5.23
N PHE A 603 -8.87 27.09 -6.42
CA PHE A 603 -8.31 25.85 -6.97
C PHE A 603 -7.25 25.24 -6.03
N ALA A 604 -6.37 26.08 -5.48
CA ALA A 604 -5.36 25.68 -4.53
C ALA A 604 -5.95 25.04 -3.25
N ASP A 605 -7.14 25.46 -2.81
CA ASP A 605 -7.81 24.90 -1.64
C ASP A 605 -8.12 23.40 -1.85
N TYR A 606 -8.61 23.06 -3.04
CA TYR A 606 -8.92 21.67 -3.39
C TYR A 606 -7.69 20.79 -3.47
N VAL A 607 -6.70 21.20 -4.28
CA VAL A 607 -5.55 20.33 -4.56
C VAL A 607 -4.57 20.20 -3.39
N ASN A 608 -4.58 21.15 -2.45
CA ASN A 608 -3.77 21.12 -1.22
C ASN A 608 -4.47 20.39 -0.05
N THR A 609 -5.70 19.91 -0.24
CA THR A 609 -6.43 19.18 0.79
C THR A 609 -6.00 17.71 0.84
N ALA A 610 -5.56 17.26 2.03
CA ALA A 610 -5.09 15.88 2.23
C ALA A 610 -6.23 14.86 2.39
N GLN A 611 -7.34 15.28 3.01
CA GLN A 611 -8.54 14.46 3.17
C GLN A 611 -9.78 15.34 3.27
N ARG A 612 -10.91 14.81 2.84
CA ARG A 612 -12.22 15.45 2.91
C ARG A 612 -13.26 14.43 3.35
N GLY A 613 -13.95 14.70 4.45
CA GLY A 613 -15.19 14.03 4.80
C GLY A 613 -16.38 14.81 4.26
N CYS A 614 -17.41 14.12 3.76
CA CYS A 614 -18.68 14.74 3.39
C CYS A 614 -19.85 13.79 3.68
N THR A 615 -21.07 14.33 3.77
CA THR A 615 -22.29 13.53 3.83
C THR A 615 -23.01 13.63 2.49
N VAL A 616 -23.44 12.49 1.95
CA VAL A 616 -24.22 12.40 0.71
C VAL A 616 -25.68 12.10 1.04
N VAL A 617 -26.59 12.52 0.17
CA VAL A 617 -28.02 12.24 0.30
C VAL A 617 -28.46 11.36 -0.87
N GLY A 618 -29.04 10.19 -0.59
CA GLY A 618 -29.55 9.29 -1.62
C GLY A 618 -30.99 9.58 -2.03
N ALA A 619 -31.44 8.96 -3.14
CA ALA A 619 -32.79 9.13 -3.70
C ALA A 619 -33.94 8.82 -2.71
N GLY A 620 -33.71 7.96 -1.71
CA GLY A 620 -34.66 7.65 -0.64
C GLY A 620 -34.54 8.53 0.61
N GLY A 621 -33.77 9.61 0.57
CA GLY A 621 -33.52 10.51 1.71
C GLY A 621 -32.51 9.96 2.73
N TYR A 622 -31.91 8.80 2.49
CA TYR A 622 -30.85 8.27 3.34
C TYR A 622 -29.61 9.16 3.28
N ARG A 623 -28.85 9.17 4.38
CA ARG A 623 -27.59 9.91 4.49
C ARG A 623 -26.48 8.95 4.83
N ARG A 624 -25.34 9.09 4.16
CA ARG A 624 -24.10 8.37 4.54
C ARG A 624 -22.88 9.27 4.41
N ASN A 625 -21.87 8.99 5.21
CA ASN A 625 -20.63 9.73 5.19
C ASN A 625 -19.63 9.08 4.21
N LEU A 626 -18.93 9.91 3.47
CA LEU A 626 -17.79 9.55 2.63
C LEU A 626 -16.51 10.16 3.20
N LEU A 627 -15.41 9.43 3.06
CA LEU A 627 -14.06 9.91 3.36
C LEU A 627 -13.19 9.76 2.13
N TRP A 628 -12.81 10.89 1.55
CA TRP A 628 -11.86 10.95 0.46
C TRP A 628 -10.49 11.32 0.97
N LYS A 629 -9.47 10.59 0.48
CA LYS A 629 -8.06 10.87 0.77
C LYS A 629 -7.35 11.24 -0.51
N ASN A 630 -6.46 12.22 -0.41
CA ASN A 630 -5.67 12.65 -1.55
C ASN A 630 -4.68 11.56 -1.95
N THR A 631 -4.70 11.20 -3.23
CA THR A 631 -3.75 10.25 -3.81
C THR A 631 -2.32 10.79 -3.84
N ASN A 632 -2.11 12.12 -3.82
CA ASN A 632 -0.78 12.72 -3.78
C ASN A 632 -0.16 12.63 -2.37
N ARG A 633 0.70 11.63 -2.20
CA ARG A 633 1.39 11.36 -0.93
C ARG A 633 2.37 12.46 -0.51
N LEU A 634 2.79 13.35 -1.43
CA LEU A 634 3.73 14.43 -1.09
C LEU A 634 3.13 15.46 -0.13
N LEU A 635 1.80 15.57 -0.02
CA LEU A 635 1.13 16.45 0.95
C LEU A 635 1.45 16.11 2.43
N THR A 636 1.99 14.90 2.68
CA THR A 636 2.50 14.46 3.99
C THR A 636 3.94 14.93 4.27
N ARG A 637 4.52 15.75 3.40
CA ARG A 637 5.86 16.31 3.56
C ARG A 637 5.79 17.82 3.46
N GLU A 638 6.53 18.52 4.31
CA GLU A 638 6.64 19.97 4.23
C GLU A 638 7.26 20.40 2.89
N GLY A 639 6.81 21.55 2.39
CA GLY A 639 7.28 22.11 1.13
C GLY A 639 6.55 21.60 -0.12
N TYR A 640 5.54 20.72 -0.02
CA TYR A 640 4.71 20.33 -1.16
C TYR A 640 3.26 20.81 -1.00
N ARG A 641 2.66 21.27 -2.11
CA ARG A 641 1.32 21.90 -2.17
C ARG A 641 0.38 21.23 -3.17
N GLY A 642 0.45 19.91 -3.28
CA GLY A 642 -0.59 19.12 -3.95
C GLY A 642 -0.46 19.08 -5.47
N MET A 643 -1.58 19.34 -6.16
CA MET A 643 -1.92 19.05 -7.57
C MET A 643 -2.46 17.63 -7.78
N LYS A 644 -1.96 16.87 -8.76
CA LYS A 644 -2.68 15.70 -9.25
C LYS A 644 -1.77 14.58 -9.75
N THR A 645 -2.08 13.37 -9.31
CA THR A 645 -1.53 12.10 -9.79
C THR A 645 -2.33 11.56 -10.99
N GLY A 646 -1.71 10.73 -11.83
CA GLY A 646 -2.41 9.95 -12.86
C GLY A 646 -1.70 8.63 -13.15
N THR A 647 -2.45 7.56 -13.38
CA THR A 647 -1.88 6.25 -13.77
C THR A 647 -2.80 5.51 -14.72
N THR A 648 -2.27 5.07 -15.85
CA THR A 648 -2.87 4.01 -16.68
C THR A 648 -1.75 3.12 -17.21
N SER A 649 -2.09 1.95 -17.75
CA SER A 649 -1.10 1.07 -18.39
C SER A 649 -0.35 1.76 -19.53
N ALA A 650 -1.02 2.64 -20.29
CA ALA A 650 -0.41 3.37 -21.40
C ALA A 650 0.44 4.57 -20.92
N ALA A 651 -0.08 5.36 -19.98
CA ALA A 651 0.61 6.54 -19.46
C ALA A 651 1.81 6.22 -18.58
N GLY A 652 1.82 5.05 -17.92
CA GLY A 652 2.66 4.83 -16.75
C GLY A 652 2.24 5.75 -15.59
N ALA A 653 3.17 6.03 -14.67
CA ALA A 653 2.87 6.87 -13.51
C ALA A 653 3.22 8.34 -13.76
N CYS A 654 2.20 9.20 -13.71
CA CYS A 654 2.29 10.64 -13.92
C CYS A 654 2.00 11.41 -12.63
N LEU A 655 2.60 12.60 -12.50
CA LEU A 655 2.37 13.51 -11.38
C LEU A 655 2.65 14.95 -11.82
N VAL A 656 1.66 15.83 -11.60
CA VAL A 656 1.85 17.28 -11.54
C VAL A 656 1.96 17.64 -10.07
N SER A 657 2.93 18.45 -9.68
CA SER A 657 3.14 18.86 -8.28
C SER A 657 3.60 20.30 -8.17
N ILE A 658 3.26 20.91 -7.04
CA ILE A 658 3.82 22.19 -6.61
C ILE A 658 4.67 21.93 -5.39
N GLY A 659 5.83 22.56 -5.33
CA GLY A 659 6.51 22.70 -4.06
C GLY A 659 7.02 24.11 -3.81
N GLN A 660 7.08 24.44 -2.54
CA GLN A 660 7.43 25.74 -2.01
C GLN A 660 8.70 25.65 -1.17
N ARG A 661 9.60 26.62 -1.34
CA ARG A 661 10.78 26.81 -0.50
C ARG A 661 11.12 28.29 -0.44
N ASP A 662 11.41 28.81 0.75
CA ASP A 662 11.82 30.20 0.98
C ASP A 662 10.89 31.26 0.35
N GLY A 663 9.59 30.97 0.28
CA GLY A 663 8.57 31.85 -0.31
C GLY A 663 8.32 31.65 -1.81
N ASP A 664 9.25 31.02 -2.52
CA ASP A 664 9.15 30.72 -3.95
C ASP A 664 8.45 29.38 -4.21
N GLU A 665 7.79 29.25 -5.36
CA GLU A 665 7.02 28.07 -5.75
C GLU A 665 7.44 27.56 -7.13
N LEU A 666 7.71 26.25 -7.21
CA LEU A 666 8.01 25.55 -8.46
C LEU A 666 6.89 24.57 -8.79
N ILE A 667 6.54 24.51 -10.07
CA ILE A 667 5.76 23.43 -10.67
C ILE A 667 6.74 22.37 -11.17
N VAL A 668 6.47 21.11 -10.84
CA VAL A 668 7.20 19.94 -11.35
C VAL A 668 6.20 18.98 -11.96
N VAL A 669 6.41 18.64 -13.23
CA VAL A 669 5.62 17.66 -13.98
C VAL A 669 6.51 16.48 -14.32
N VAL A 670 6.05 15.26 -14.01
CA VAL A 670 6.68 14.00 -14.44
C VAL A 670 5.66 13.11 -15.15
N LEU A 671 6.04 12.56 -16.30
CA LEU A 671 5.20 11.71 -17.15
C LEU A 671 5.89 10.38 -17.42
N GLY A 672 5.15 9.28 -17.22
CA GLY A 672 5.63 7.93 -17.53
C GLY A 672 6.74 7.41 -16.64
N SER A 673 6.71 7.72 -15.34
CA SER A 673 7.59 7.11 -14.34
C SER A 673 7.40 5.58 -14.31
N THR A 674 8.46 4.84 -13.99
CA THR A 674 8.48 3.36 -14.12
C THR A 674 7.52 2.62 -13.17
N SER A 675 7.09 3.28 -12.09
CA SER A 675 6.09 2.75 -11.16
C SER A 675 5.31 3.88 -10.47
N SER A 676 4.20 3.51 -9.83
CA SER A 676 3.41 4.44 -9.01
C SER A 676 4.22 5.13 -7.91
N ASP A 677 5.19 4.45 -7.32
CA ASP A 677 6.05 5.04 -6.28
C ASP A 677 7.19 5.86 -6.89
N ALA A 678 7.73 5.43 -8.04
CA ALA A 678 8.81 6.11 -8.73
C ALA A 678 8.45 7.57 -9.07
N ARG A 679 7.19 7.87 -9.40
CA ARG A 679 6.74 9.26 -9.67
C ARG A 679 7.05 10.22 -8.52
N TYR A 680 6.94 9.74 -7.28
CA TYR A 680 7.19 10.58 -6.09
C TYR A 680 8.69 10.76 -5.87
N VAL A 681 9.48 9.72 -6.14
CA VAL A 681 10.95 9.79 -6.08
C VAL A 681 11.47 10.73 -7.16
N ASP A 682 11.01 10.57 -8.40
CA ASP A 682 11.35 11.40 -9.55
C ASP A 682 11.03 12.88 -9.28
N THR A 683 9.81 13.19 -8.84
CA THR A 683 9.42 14.56 -8.48
C THR A 683 10.28 15.12 -7.35
N ARG A 684 10.54 14.36 -6.29
CA ARG A 684 11.39 14.82 -5.18
C ARG A 684 12.83 15.08 -5.62
N ASN A 685 13.40 14.21 -6.47
CA ASN A 685 14.75 14.38 -6.99
C ASN A 685 14.87 15.62 -7.88
N LEU A 686 13.92 15.81 -8.80
CA LEU A 686 13.83 17.00 -9.64
C LEU A 686 13.68 18.27 -8.80
N PHE A 687 12.82 18.23 -7.79
CA PHE A 687 12.56 19.37 -6.92
C PHE A 687 13.80 19.78 -6.10
N ARG A 688 14.47 18.82 -5.46
CA ARG A 688 15.73 19.06 -4.72
C ARG A 688 16.85 19.58 -5.61
N TRP A 689 16.96 19.01 -6.81
CA TRP A 689 17.95 19.43 -7.79
C TRP A 689 17.67 20.86 -8.26
N ALA A 690 16.43 21.19 -8.62
CA ALA A 690 16.03 22.52 -9.08
C ALA A 690 16.33 23.61 -8.03
N TRP A 691 16.03 23.35 -6.76
CA TRP A 691 16.35 24.32 -5.71
C TRP A 691 17.85 24.51 -5.49
N ARG A 692 18.65 23.44 -5.60
CA ARG A 692 20.12 23.59 -5.59
C ARG A 692 20.60 24.45 -6.74
N GLN A 693 20.08 24.23 -7.96
CA GLN A 693 20.43 25.05 -9.12
C GLN A 693 20.11 26.53 -8.89
N ARG A 694 18.95 26.84 -8.28
CA ARG A 694 18.58 28.22 -7.95
C ARG A 694 19.50 28.84 -6.89
N GLN A 695 19.93 28.09 -5.88
CA GLN A 695 20.85 28.58 -4.86
C GLN A 695 22.27 28.84 -5.40
N SER A 696 22.70 28.08 -6.41
CA SER A 696 24.01 28.27 -7.05
C SER A 696 24.05 29.39 -8.08
N SER A 697 22.91 29.90 -8.55
CA SER A 697 22.86 31.02 -9.48
C SER A 697 23.11 32.33 -8.73
N PRO A 698 24.11 33.16 -9.13
CA PRO A 698 24.33 34.45 -8.49
C PRO A 698 23.09 35.32 -8.64
N LYS A 699 22.54 35.81 -7.53
CA LYS A 699 21.54 36.88 -7.57
C LYS A 699 22.17 38.06 -8.29
N ALA A 700 21.57 38.50 -9.39
CA ALA A 700 21.95 39.76 -10.04
C ALA A 700 21.91 40.86 -8.96
N ASP A 701 23.05 41.50 -8.75
CA ASP A 701 23.23 42.51 -7.71
C ASP A 701 22.42 43.74 -8.10
N ASP A 702 21.34 43.99 -7.37
CA ASP A 702 20.43 45.13 -7.54
C ASP A 702 21.05 46.44 -6.99
N ARG A 703 22.37 46.58 -7.11
CA ARG A 703 23.17 47.68 -6.52
C ARG A 703 24.09 48.40 -7.51
N ASN A 704 23.80 48.35 -8.81
CA ASN A 704 24.48 49.23 -9.76
C ASN A 704 23.57 49.64 -10.94
N MET A 705 22.63 50.55 -10.66
CA MET A 705 22.11 51.47 -11.67
C MET A 705 22.58 52.88 -11.26
N PRO A 706 23.38 53.59 -12.09
CA PRO A 706 23.62 55.01 -11.86
C PRO A 706 22.29 55.78 -11.98
N ARG A 707 22.11 56.74 -11.08
CA ARG A 707 20.91 57.59 -10.95
C ARG A 707 20.56 58.35 -12.22
#